data_AF-A0A2D3ULN6-F1
#
_entry.id   AF-A0A2D3ULN6-F1
#
_cell.length_a   1.000
_cell.length_b   1.000
_cell.length_c   1.000
_cell.angle_alpha   90.00
_cell.angle_beta   90.00
_cell.angle_gamma   90.00
#
_symmetry.space_group_name_H-M   'P 1'
#
loop_
_entity.id
_entity.type
_entity.pdbx_description
1 polymer ?
#
loop_
_entity_poly.entity_id
_entity_poly.type
_entity_poly.pdbx_seq_one_letter_code
_entity_poly.pdbx_strand_id
1 'polypeptide(L)'
;MKCNPDAGLISELASLDVNFDCASISEMKDVLEKGIPAKRIVFSNPIKSASAIRFAGENGVETLVFDNFEELCKIQHHAPGANLLLRIVADDPTAAIKLDSKFGATVEEAQDLLEAAAAMNMTCIGICFHIGTFRADYMAFFLTSSQGTGSRDPTAFTRAIENAGKLLDFAVTLGHPVKVLDVGGGFTGTNFAKSASAIRNAANDLAHRHPSVDIIAEPGRLFTESIFSLAVQVIGQRQTPASKGGVPTARLYLNDGVYGNFMATILEHEVYKPAMILHKGTAVNVQSCKGRFAYSLWGPTCDSLDLVADTVLMSHEVEVGDWLIFQNMGAYTSACRTEFNGFCNSGNTFYLRLGVPRPDEAPAEEQAIAGQPSSRSRIIDVITDYYRFLTRLPHIDPSDLVFPPEPEGWQTINEVELRARGRTDETIEILRRLPYLRNPDLPIRTAHNITNDSLSIAYCDGELEPAWVHDQQPTPGHIIWLTTQTNKEGHYLLLDTKLGTITTWNPIYPGPPLPDSILDEDSLELQDRWMNYATLPVGDFFDICRRRYEKLIWIPVPGLKDNNSRGTAHHLARIMTRGFEDDYLYSDDEYDMSEDESSDGSSSEDAVDDDEGNISNIEIDQLMADAGADGQYAVEELANRPDPSPEAGVITAHRNEEEYETDVAFEDVPAGMKQMWQDTKDTYYIYKRNGWPADDYDRERF
;
A
#
# COMPACT_ATOMS: atom_id res chain seq x y z
N MET A 1 6.14 19.31 -6.56
CA MET A 1 5.03 20.22 -6.89
C MET A 1 4.06 19.64 -7.92
N LYS A 2 4.54 19.26 -9.12
CA LYS A 2 3.74 18.70 -10.23
C LYS A 2 2.78 17.54 -9.91
N CYS A 3 3.07 16.73 -8.88
CA CYS A 3 2.26 15.56 -8.54
C CYS A 3 0.93 15.94 -7.87
N ASN A 4 0.97 16.94 -6.98
CA ASN A 4 -0.22 17.49 -6.32
C ASN A 4 0.09 18.91 -5.80
N PRO A 5 -0.47 19.96 -6.41
CA PRO A 5 -0.22 21.35 -6.05
C PRO A 5 -1.13 21.86 -4.91
N ASP A 6 -1.77 20.97 -4.14
CA ASP A 6 -2.66 21.36 -3.06
C ASP A 6 -1.96 22.26 -2.02
N ALA A 7 -2.59 23.39 -1.71
CA ALA A 7 -2.03 24.41 -0.84
C ALA A 7 -1.84 23.93 0.60
N GLY A 8 -2.71 23.07 1.12
CA GLY A 8 -2.60 22.47 2.45
C GLY A 8 -1.41 21.51 2.50
N LEU A 9 -1.31 20.62 1.51
CA LEU A 9 -0.21 19.67 1.37
C LEU A 9 1.16 20.36 1.29
N ILE A 10 1.31 21.40 0.46
CA ILE A 10 2.57 22.14 0.35
C ILE A 10 2.97 22.74 1.70
N SER A 11 2.00 23.30 2.44
CA SER A 11 2.26 23.92 3.75
C SER A 11 2.66 22.87 4.80
N GLU A 12 2.02 21.70 4.78
CA GLU A 12 2.35 20.60 5.67
C GLU A 12 3.75 20.04 5.39
N LEU A 13 4.07 19.75 4.11
CA LEU A 13 5.41 19.30 3.70
C LEU A 13 6.48 20.35 4.07
N ALA A 14 6.18 21.64 3.91
CA ALA A 14 7.09 22.69 4.31
C ALA A 14 7.40 22.67 5.81
N SER A 15 6.38 22.41 6.64
CA SER A 15 6.49 22.29 8.10
C SER A 15 7.30 21.07 8.55
N LEU A 16 7.34 20.01 7.72
CA LEU A 16 8.18 18.82 7.90
C LEU A 16 9.59 18.99 7.32
N ASP A 17 9.98 20.22 7.00
CA ASP A 17 11.28 20.60 6.41
C ASP A 17 11.61 19.94 5.05
N VAL A 18 10.59 19.51 4.30
CA VAL A 18 10.75 18.91 2.96
C VAL A 18 11.06 19.98 1.91
N ASN A 19 12.10 19.78 1.09
CA ASN A 19 12.43 20.67 -0.04
C ASN A 19 11.52 20.43 -1.26
N PHE A 20 11.50 21.37 -2.21
CA PHE A 20 10.54 21.37 -3.31
C PHE A 20 11.21 21.28 -4.68
N ASP A 21 10.94 20.18 -5.38
CA ASP A 21 11.10 20.07 -6.83
C ASP A 21 10.04 20.95 -7.53
N CYS A 22 10.51 21.97 -8.26
CA CYS A 22 9.71 22.83 -9.12
C CYS A 22 10.13 22.71 -10.60
N ALA A 23 9.15 22.70 -11.50
CA ALA A 23 9.34 22.58 -12.94
C ALA A 23 8.89 23.83 -13.73
N SER A 24 8.29 24.82 -13.08
CA SER A 24 7.78 26.03 -13.73
C SER A 24 7.77 27.28 -12.84
N ILE A 25 7.55 28.45 -13.45
CA ILE A 25 7.34 29.71 -12.73
C ILE A 25 6.16 29.61 -11.75
N SER A 26 5.07 28.95 -12.15
CA SER A 26 3.88 28.83 -11.30
C SER A 26 4.20 28.06 -10.02
N GLU A 27 4.86 26.91 -10.15
CA GLU A 27 5.20 26.09 -8.99
C GLU A 27 6.18 26.81 -8.05
N MET A 28 7.17 27.53 -8.61
CA MET A 28 8.05 28.36 -7.79
C MET A 28 7.28 29.46 -7.04
N LYS A 29 6.31 30.10 -7.69
CA LYS A 29 5.45 31.09 -7.01
C LYS A 29 4.63 30.46 -5.90
N ASP A 30 4.02 29.30 -6.13
CA ASP A 30 3.21 28.61 -5.12
C ASP A 30 4.03 28.31 -3.85
N VAL A 31 5.32 27.97 -4.00
CA VAL A 31 6.25 27.77 -2.88
C VAL A 31 6.63 29.11 -2.23
N LEU A 32 7.06 30.10 -3.01
CA LEU A 32 7.55 31.39 -2.50
C LEU A 32 6.45 32.22 -1.81
N GLU A 33 5.23 32.21 -2.33
CA GLU A 33 4.08 32.93 -1.77
C GLU A 33 3.68 32.40 -0.38
N LYS A 34 4.05 31.15 -0.06
CA LYS A 34 3.91 30.56 1.28
C LYS A 34 5.02 30.95 2.25
N GLY A 35 5.95 31.81 1.84
CA GLY A 35 7.09 32.24 2.66
C GLY A 35 8.19 31.19 2.79
N ILE A 36 8.17 30.14 1.95
CA ILE A 36 9.20 29.11 1.94
C ILE A 36 10.47 29.68 1.27
N PRO A 37 11.66 29.58 1.89
CA PRO A 37 12.88 30.15 1.31
C PRO A 37 13.25 29.54 -0.04
N ALA A 38 13.65 30.37 -1.00
CA ALA A 38 14.04 29.95 -2.35
C ALA A 38 15.18 28.90 -2.38
N LYS A 39 16.08 28.90 -1.39
CA LYS A 39 17.12 27.88 -1.22
C LYS A 39 16.61 26.44 -1.02
N ARG A 40 15.32 26.27 -0.69
CA ARG A 40 14.65 24.97 -0.57
C ARG A 40 14.03 24.50 -1.89
N ILE A 41 14.27 25.22 -2.99
CA ILE A 41 13.76 24.90 -4.32
C ILE A 41 14.90 24.38 -5.20
N VAL A 42 14.65 23.25 -5.85
CA VAL A 42 15.43 22.79 -7.01
C VAL A 42 14.58 23.01 -8.26
N PHE A 43 15.09 23.77 -9.22
CA PHE A 43 14.43 23.95 -10.51
C PHE A 43 14.84 22.80 -11.46
N SER A 44 14.15 21.67 -11.34
CA SER A 44 14.56 20.37 -11.91
C SER A 44 14.27 20.18 -13.40
N ASN A 45 13.43 21.05 -14.00
CA ASN A 45 13.08 20.91 -15.41
C ASN A 45 14.35 21.08 -16.28
N PRO A 46 14.77 20.07 -17.06
CA PRO A 46 15.99 20.18 -17.86
C PRO A 46 15.86 21.19 -18.99
N ILE A 47 14.65 21.47 -19.51
CA ILE A 47 14.41 22.36 -20.65
C ILE A 47 13.56 23.56 -20.23
N LYS A 48 14.21 24.68 -19.95
CA LYS A 48 13.56 25.89 -19.39
C LYS A 48 13.47 26.99 -20.43
N SER A 49 12.42 27.81 -20.31
CA SER A 49 12.35 29.07 -21.03
C SER A 49 13.32 30.09 -20.41
N ALA A 50 13.86 30.98 -21.23
CA ALA A 50 14.71 32.07 -20.77
C ALA A 50 14.05 32.94 -19.67
N SER A 51 12.74 33.15 -19.77
CA SER A 51 11.98 33.88 -18.75
C SER A 51 11.91 33.12 -17.42
N ALA A 52 11.80 31.79 -17.45
CA ALA A 52 11.79 30.99 -16.23
C ALA A 52 13.16 30.97 -15.54
N ILE A 53 14.26 30.90 -16.30
CA ILE A 53 15.62 30.99 -15.76
C ILE A 53 15.85 32.36 -15.09
N ARG A 54 15.46 33.45 -15.75
CA ARG A 54 15.55 34.80 -15.16
C ARG A 54 14.72 34.92 -13.89
N PHE A 55 13.47 34.43 -13.92
CA PHE A 55 12.60 34.44 -12.75
C PHE A 55 13.23 33.68 -11.57
N ALA A 56 13.80 32.49 -11.81
CA ALA A 56 14.49 31.72 -10.78
C ALA A 56 15.64 32.53 -10.14
N GLY A 57 16.53 33.10 -10.95
CA GLY A 57 17.64 33.91 -10.47
C GLY A 57 17.21 35.18 -9.73
N GLU A 58 16.21 35.91 -10.24
CA GLU A 58 15.66 37.13 -9.62
C GLU A 58 14.99 36.86 -8.26
N ASN A 59 14.52 35.63 -8.03
CA ASN A 59 13.88 35.21 -6.78
C ASN A 59 14.79 34.37 -5.86
N GLY A 60 16.08 34.25 -6.19
CA GLY A 60 17.06 33.56 -5.35
C GLY A 60 16.99 32.04 -5.36
N VAL A 61 16.42 31.45 -6.42
CA VAL A 61 16.50 29.99 -6.66
C VAL A 61 17.87 29.71 -7.28
N GLU A 62 18.72 29.00 -6.53
CA GLU A 62 20.14 28.86 -6.85
C GLU A 62 20.46 27.59 -7.65
N THR A 63 19.65 26.53 -7.53
CA THR A 63 19.95 25.21 -8.12
C THR A 63 19.06 24.91 -9.32
N LEU A 64 19.68 24.72 -10.49
CA LEU A 64 19.01 24.45 -11.77
C LEU A 64 19.54 23.15 -12.39
N VAL A 65 18.65 22.37 -13.01
CA VAL A 65 19.01 21.16 -13.76
C VAL A 65 19.25 21.46 -15.24
N PHE A 66 20.14 20.74 -15.91
CA PHE A 66 20.31 20.77 -17.37
C PHE A 66 20.76 19.39 -17.89
N ASP A 67 20.58 19.13 -19.18
CA ASP A 67 21.01 17.88 -19.83
C ASP A 67 21.58 18.05 -21.24
N ASN A 68 21.72 19.30 -21.72
CA ASN A 68 22.24 19.59 -23.06
C ASN A 68 22.96 20.94 -23.12
N PHE A 69 23.70 21.15 -24.21
CA PHE A 69 24.58 22.31 -24.39
C PHE A 69 23.82 23.61 -24.58
N GLU A 70 22.69 23.58 -25.30
CA GLU A 70 21.84 24.75 -25.52
C GLU A 70 21.24 25.25 -24.20
N GLU A 71 20.86 24.33 -23.31
CA GLU A 71 20.39 24.67 -21.98
C GLU A 71 21.50 25.31 -21.14
N LEU A 72 22.70 24.73 -21.16
CA LEU A 72 23.87 25.30 -20.49
C LEU A 72 24.13 26.75 -20.96
N CYS A 73 24.09 26.99 -22.27
CA CYS A 73 24.23 28.33 -22.83
C CYS A 73 23.14 29.30 -22.36
N LYS A 74 21.88 28.84 -22.30
CA LYS A 74 20.76 29.66 -21.79
C LYS A 74 20.95 30.01 -20.32
N ILE A 75 21.38 29.05 -19.50
CA ILE A 75 21.62 29.30 -18.07
C ILE A 75 22.81 30.25 -17.91
N GLN A 76 23.91 30.08 -18.65
CA GLN A 76 25.04 31.02 -18.61
C GLN A 76 24.62 32.46 -18.92
N HIS A 77 23.72 32.64 -19.88
CA HIS A 77 23.27 33.98 -20.28
C HIS A 77 22.33 34.64 -19.26
N HIS A 78 21.49 33.86 -18.58
CA HIS A 78 20.41 34.40 -17.73
C HIS A 78 20.61 34.21 -16.22
N ALA A 79 21.41 33.23 -15.81
CA ALA A 79 21.74 32.91 -14.42
C ALA A 79 23.16 32.32 -14.31
N PRO A 80 24.22 33.08 -14.69
CA PRO A 80 25.61 32.58 -14.70
C PRO A 80 26.15 32.14 -13.34
N GLY A 81 25.53 32.59 -12.24
CA GLY A 81 25.90 32.20 -10.88
C GLY A 81 25.12 31.00 -10.33
N ALA A 82 24.29 30.33 -11.14
CA ALA A 82 23.51 29.18 -10.71
C ALA A 82 24.41 27.97 -10.40
N ASN A 83 24.03 27.22 -9.38
CA ASN A 83 24.53 25.87 -9.14
C ASN A 83 23.82 24.91 -10.10
N LEU A 84 24.58 24.11 -10.84
CA LEU A 84 24.00 23.19 -11.81
C LEU A 84 23.98 21.74 -11.31
N LEU A 85 22.90 21.04 -11.61
CA LEU A 85 22.82 19.58 -11.58
C LEU A 85 22.72 19.07 -13.01
N LEU A 86 23.64 18.21 -13.42
CA LEU A 86 23.61 17.58 -14.75
C LEU A 86 22.73 16.34 -14.69
N ARG A 87 21.66 16.29 -15.49
CA ARG A 87 20.79 15.12 -15.58
C ARG A 87 21.32 14.11 -16.57
N ILE A 88 21.42 12.86 -16.14
CA ILE A 88 21.79 11.73 -16.98
C ILE A 88 20.62 10.77 -17.20
N VAL A 89 20.72 9.98 -18.26
CA VAL A 89 19.82 8.85 -18.51
C VAL A 89 19.99 7.80 -17.42
N ALA A 90 18.86 7.29 -16.91
CA ALA A 90 18.84 6.10 -16.08
C ALA A 90 18.29 4.95 -16.94
N ASP A 91 19.17 4.06 -17.43
CA ASP A 91 18.73 2.94 -18.26
C ASP A 91 17.95 1.92 -17.43
N ASP A 92 16.64 2.14 -17.42
CA ASP A 92 15.65 1.22 -16.90
C ASP A 92 14.74 0.75 -18.06
N PRO A 93 15.04 -0.39 -18.69
CA PRO A 93 14.23 -0.90 -19.80
C PRO A 93 12.78 -1.20 -19.39
N THR A 94 12.50 -1.21 -18.09
CA THR A 94 11.31 -1.79 -17.52
C THR A 94 10.33 -0.77 -16.91
N ALA A 95 10.69 0.51 -16.71
CA ALA A 95 9.75 1.56 -16.27
C ALA A 95 8.48 1.67 -17.14
N ALA A 96 7.31 1.89 -16.51
CA ALA A 96 6.04 2.10 -17.24
C ALA A 96 6.02 3.46 -17.96
N ILE A 97 6.59 4.50 -17.33
CA ILE A 97 6.76 5.83 -17.91
C ILE A 97 8.25 6.06 -18.17
N LYS A 98 8.67 5.87 -19.43
CA LYS A 98 10.05 6.08 -19.87
C LYS A 98 10.35 7.57 -20.04
N LEU A 99 10.98 8.18 -19.05
CA LEU A 99 11.39 9.59 -19.10
C LEU A 99 12.66 9.79 -19.94
N ASP A 100 13.47 8.75 -20.10
CA ASP A 100 14.78 8.80 -20.78
C ASP A 100 14.67 9.02 -22.30
N SER A 101 13.50 8.76 -22.89
CA SER A 101 13.25 9.06 -24.30
C SER A 101 13.20 10.57 -24.59
N LYS A 102 13.02 11.39 -23.56
CA LYS A 102 12.87 12.85 -23.66
C LYS A 102 13.99 13.63 -22.96
N PHE A 103 14.56 13.10 -21.88
CA PHE A 103 15.47 13.82 -20.99
C PHE A 103 16.65 12.97 -20.54
N GLY A 104 17.74 13.64 -20.20
CA GLY A 104 18.96 13.04 -19.68
C GLY A 104 20.03 12.89 -20.76
N ALA A 105 21.27 13.23 -20.40
CA ALA A 105 22.44 13.00 -21.22
C ALA A 105 22.94 11.55 -21.06
N THR A 106 23.50 10.99 -22.13
CA THR A 106 24.34 9.78 -22.04
C THR A 106 25.60 10.09 -21.21
N VAL A 107 26.34 9.06 -20.78
CA VAL A 107 27.56 9.26 -19.99
C VAL A 107 28.61 10.02 -20.80
N GLU A 108 28.71 9.75 -22.09
CA GLU A 108 29.62 10.42 -23.02
C GLU A 108 29.24 11.89 -23.20
N GLU A 109 27.97 12.19 -23.49
CA GLU A 109 27.48 13.58 -23.59
C GLU A 109 27.66 14.32 -22.26
N ALA A 110 27.46 13.64 -21.13
CA ALA A 110 27.63 14.23 -19.81
C ALA A 110 29.09 14.65 -19.56
N GLN A 111 30.08 13.90 -20.06
CA GLN A 111 31.49 14.32 -19.99
C GLN A 111 31.73 15.60 -20.78
N ASP A 112 31.26 15.66 -22.03
CA ASP A 112 31.38 16.84 -22.89
C ASP A 112 30.71 18.07 -22.25
N LEU A 113 29.55 17.88 -21.60
CA LEU A 113 28.82 18.94 -20.91
C LEU A 113 29.54 19.45 -19.66
N LEU A 114 30.20 18.56 -18.90
CA LEU A 114 31.00 18.95 -17.73
C LEU A 114 32.23 19.78 -18.14
N GLU A 115 32.89 19.41 -19.24
CA GLU A 115 34.00 20.16 -19.83
C GLU A 115 33.53 21.53 -20.33
N ALA A 116 32.40 21.57 -21.04
CA ALA A 116 31.80 22.82 -21.51
C ALA A 116 31.44 23.74 -20.33
N ALA A 117 30.84 23.22 -19.26
CA ALA A 117 30.51 23.99 -18.06
C ALA A 117 31.77 24.59 -17.43
N ALA A 118 32.85 23.80 -17.29
CA ALA A 118 34.13 24.30 -16.78
C ALA A 118 34.71 25.40 -17.67
N ALA A 119 34.71 25.20 -18.99
CA ALA A 119 35.19 26.20 -19.96
C ALA A 119 34.38 27.51 -19.93
N MET A 120 33.10 27.45 -19.58
CA MET A 120 32.21 28.61 -19.43
C MET A 120 32.26 29.25 -18.04
N ASN A 121 33.06 28.74 -17.10
CA ASN A 121 33.07 29.12 -15.68
C ASN A 121 31.71 28.93 -14.99
N MET A 122 30.95 27.92 -15.41
CA MET A 122 29.73 27.49 -14.73
C MET A 122 30.05 26.44 -13.68
N THR A 123 29.32 26.45 -12.57
CA THR A 123 29.57 25.53 -11.45
C THR A 123 28.60 24.37 -11.51
N CYS A 124 29.07 23.18 -11.89
CA CYS A 124 28.30 21.95 -11.74
C CYS A 124 28.53 21.39 -10.33
N ILE A 125 27.48 21.36 -9.52
CA ILE A 125 27.57 20.88 -8.14
C ILE A 125 27.15 19.42 -7.99
N GLY A 126 26.68 18.75 -9.04
CA GLY A 126 26.17 17.40 -8.89
C GLY A 126 25.60 16.77 -10.15
N ILE A 127 25.20 15.52 -9.99
CA ILE A 127 24.54 14.72 -11.02
C ILE A 127 23.13 14.39 -10.52
N CYS A 128 22.16 14.35 -11.44
CA CYS A 128 20.81 13.89 -11.15
C CYS A 128 20.36 12.84 -12.19
N PHE A 129 19.41 11.99 -11.84
CA PHE A 129 18.76 11.06 -12.75
C PHE A 129 17.34 10.76 -12.28
N HIS A 130 16.52 10.07 -13.08
CA HIS A 130 15.15 9.71 -12.66
C HIS A 130 14.70 8.41 -13.33
N ILE A 131 14.41 7.38 -12.54
CA ILE A 131 14.11 6.02 -13.04
C ILE A 131 12.67 5.86 -13.55
N GLY A 132 11.76 6.75 -13.14
CA GLY A 132 10.36 6.71 -13.57
C GLY A 132 9.51 5.88 -12.62
N THR A 133 8.18 5.94 -12.79
CA THR A 133 7.23 5.17 -11.96
C THR A 133 6.70 3.97 -12.74
N PHE A 134 6.49 2.84 -12.05
CA PHE A 134 5.89 1.60 -12.60
C PHE A 134 4.52 1.31 -11.96
N ARG A 135 3.69 0.54 -12.68
CA ARG A 135 2.38 0.04 -12.23
C ARG A 135 2.42 -1.49 -12.09
N ALA A 136 2.13 -2.03 -10.90
CA ALA A 136 2.26 -3.46 -10.59
C ALA A 136 1.26 -4.39 -11.31
N ASP A 137 0.15 -3.86 -11.83
CA ASP A 137 -1.06 -4.66 -12.09
C ASP A 137 -1.61 -4.60 -13.53
N TYR A 138 -0.93 -3.97 -14.51
CA TYR A 138 -1.47 -3.84 -15.88
C TYR A 138 -0.70 -4.56 -17.00
N MET A 139 0.48 -5.11 -16.75
CA MET A 139 1.31 -5.75 -17.80
C MET A 139 1.39 -7.29 -17.72
N ALA A 140 0.67 -7.93 -16.80
CA ALA A 140 0.54 -9.39 -16.80
C ALA A 140 -0.29 -9.91 -18.00
N PHE A 141 -1.18 -9.08 -18.58
CA PHE A 141 -2.15 -9.57 -19.58
C PHE A 141 -1.69 -9.45 -21.05
N PHE A 142 -0.76 -8.56 -21.41
CA PHE A 142 -0.43 -8.27 -22.82
C PHE A 142 0.97 -8.69 -23.30
N LEU A 143 1.85 -9.18 -22.42
CA LEU A 143 3.22 -9.58 -22.81
C LEU A 143 3.54 -11.03 -22.40
N THR A 144 2.82 -11.98 -22.97
CA THR A 144 3.26 -13.38 -23.07
C THR A 144 4.36 -13.51 -24.14
N SER A 145 5.56 -12.97 -23.89
CA SER A 145 6.81 -13.26 -24.62
C SER A 145 8.00 -12.51 -23.98
N SER A 146 8.67 -13.17 -23.02
CA SER A 146 10.13 -13.14 -22.80
C SER A 146 10.92 -11.81 -22.76
N GLN A 147 10.30 -10.65 -22.49
CA GLN A 147 11.00 -9.38 -22.25
C GLN A 147 10.33 -8.67 -21.04
N GLY A 148 11.12 -8.47 -19.97
CA GLY A 148 10.66 -8.21 -18.60
C GLY A 148 9.90 -6.90 -18.33
N THR A 149 9.24 -6.90 -17.17
CA THR A 149 8.13 -6.05 -16.72
C THR A 149 8.53 -5.14 -15.56
N GLY A 150 8.45 -3.80 -15.66
CA GLY A 150 8.69 -2.87 -14.53
C GLY A 150 10.13 -2.83 -14.01
N SER A 151 10.69 -1.75 -13.44
CA SER A 151 11.94 -1.90 -12.66
C SER A 151 11.68 -2.73 -11.40
N ARG A 152 11.51 -4.03 -11.61
CA ARG A 152 11.94 -5.14 -10.77
C ARG A 152 13.45 -5.15 -10.66
N ASP A 153 14.14 -4.26 -11.36
CA ASP A 153 15.58 -4.15 -11.33
C ASP A 153 16.01 -3.07 -10.33
N PRO A 154 16.11 -3.38 -9.01
CA PRO A 154 16.75 -2.48 -8.06
C PRO A 154 18.17 -2.08 -8.51
N THR A 155 18.77 -2.84 -9.43
CA THR A 155 20.05 -2.45 -10.03
C THR A 155 19.94 -1.28 -11.00
N ALA A 156 18.76 -0.80 -11.39
CA ALA A 156 18.61 0.47 -12.12
C ALA A 156 19.09 1.66 -11.29
N PHE A 157 18.69 1.74 -10.01
CA PHE A 157 19.23 2.74 -9.08
C PHE A 157 20.74 2.52 -8.88
N THR A 158 21.17 1.27 -8.73
CA THR A 158 22.60 0.95 -8.58
C THR A 158 23.42 1.43 -9.78
N ARG A 159 23.05 1.05 -11.00
CA ARG A 159 23.74 1.45 -12.24
C ARG A 159 23.74 2.96 -12.44
N ALA A 160 22.61 3.62 -12.18
CA ALA A 160 22.52 5.07 -12.29
C ALA A 160 23.45 5.77 -11.28
N ILE A 161 23.51 5.29 -10.04
CA ILE A 161 24.42 5.79 -8.99
C ILE A 161 25.88 5.50 -9.35
N GLU A 162 26.20 4.34 -9.91
CA GLU A 162 27.56 4.01 -10.37
C GLU A 162 28.00 4.95 -11.50
N ASN A 163 27.14 5.19 -12.49
CA ASN A 163 27.42 6.11 -13.61
C ASN A 163 27.55 7.55 -13.11
N ALA A 164 26.65 8.00 -12.24
CA ALA A 164 26.76 9.29 -11.58
C ALA A 164 28.07 9.40 -10.79
N GLY A 165 28.48 8.34 -10.09
CA GLY A 165 29.74 8.28 -9.35
C GLY A 165 30.97 8.46 -10.23
N LYS A 166 31.01 7.87 -11.43
CA LYS A 166 32.09 8.06 -12.42
C LYS A 166 32.12 9.50 -12.94
N LEU A 167 30.96 10.10 -13.18
CA LEU A 167 30.84 11.48 -13.64
C LEU A 167 31.21 12.49 -12.56
N LEU A 168 30.89 12.22 -11.29
CA LEU A 168 31.35 13.02 -10.16
C LEU A 168 32.88 12.98 -10.03
N ASP A 169 33.50 11.80 -10.16
CA ASP A 169 34.96 11.67 -10.18
C ASP A 169 35.57 12.52 -11.31
N PHE A 170 34.98 12.45 -12.51
CA PHE A 170 35.43 13.25 -13.66
C PHE A 170 35.24 14.75 -13.42
N ALA A 171 34.10 15.17 -12.89
CA ALA A 171 33.80 16.58 -12.59
C ALA A 171 34.82 17.19 -11.61
N VAL A 172 35.29 16.43 -10.62
CA VAL A 172 36.37 16.86 -9.70
C VAL A 172 37.65 17.19 -10.46
N THR A 173 38.01 16.39 -11.47
CA THR A 173 39.22 16.64 -12.27
C THR A 173 39.16 17.95 -13.06
N LEU A 174 37.94 18.43 -13.35
CA LEU A 174 37.67 19.70 -14.02
C LEU A 174 37.54 20.88 -13.05
N GLY A 175 37.65 20.64 -11.73
CA GLY A 175 37.56 21.66 -10.69
C GLY A 175 36.14 21.96 -10.19
N HIS A 176 35.16 21.11 -10.53
CA HIS A 176 33.80 21.24 -9.99
C HIS A 176 33.74 20.79 -8.52
N PRO A 177 32.97 21.47 -7.65
CA PRO A 177 33.01 21.24 -6.20
C PRO A 177 32.19 20.04 -5.70
N VAL A 178 31.48 19.33 -6.59
CA VAL A 178 30.65 18.12 -6.34
C VAL A 178 30.07 17.98 -4.92
N LYS A 179 28.82 18.41 -4.74
CA LYS A 179 28.12 18.47 -3.46
C LYS A 179 26.82 17.68 -3.42
N VAL A 180 26.25 17.30 -4.56
CA VAL A 180 24.91 16.72 -4.62
C VAL A 180 24.86 15.53 -5.56
N LEU A 181 24.20 14.47 -5.11
CA LEU A 181 23.64 13.43 -5.97
C LEU A 181 22.13 13.45 -5.79
N ASP A 182 21.39 13.67 -6.87
CA ASP A 182 19.94 13.59 -6.85
C ASP A 182 19.48 12.29 -7.53
N VAL A 183 18.83 11.42 -6.77
CA VAL A 183 18.37 10.11 -7.26
C VAL A 183 16.98 10.16 -7.90
N GLY A 184 16.38 11.36 -8.00
CA GLY A 184 15.10 11.58 -8.65
C GLY A 184 13.92 10.94 -7.91
N GLY A 185 12.88 10.59 -8.66
CA GLY A 185 11.64 10.01 -8.15
C GLY A 185 11.40 8.58 -8.64
N GLY A 186 10.13 8.19 -8.72
CA GLY A 186 9.73 6.82 -9.07
C GLY A 186 9.20 6.00 -7.88
N PHE A 187 9.32 6.55 -6.68
CA PHE A 187 8.90 5.88 -5.44
C PHE A 187 7.37 5.83 -5.30
N THR A 188 6.89 4.67 -4.85
CA THR A 188 5.51 4.37 -4.48
C THR A 188 5.50 3.68 -3.11
N GLY A 189 4.34 3.56 -2.47
CA GLY A 189 4.22 2.81 -1.22
C GLY A 189 4.68 1.34 -1.35
N THR A 190 4.61 0.76 -2.54
CA THR A 190 4.94 -0.66 -2.79
C THR A 190 6.40 -0.91 -3.15
N ASN A 191 7.12 0.07 -3.72
CA ASN A 191 8.52 -0.11 -4.13
C ASN A 191 9.55 0.60 -3.22
N PHE A 192 9.12 1.52 -2.36
CA PHE A 192 10.02 2.42 -1.65
C PHE A 192 11.10 1.70 -0.85
N ALA A 193 10.75 0.66 -0.08
CA ALA A 193 11.71 -0.07 0.75
C ALA A 193 12.84 -0.71 -0.09
N LYS A 194 12.48 -1.29 -1.24
CA LYS A 194 13.41 -1.93 -2.18
C LYS A 194 14.33 -0.90 -2.82
N SER A 195 13.77 0.16 -3.38
CA SER A 195 14.55 1.26 -3.99
C SER A 195 15.47 1.92 -2.98
N ALA A 196 14.99 2.19 -1.76
CA ALA A 196 15.80 2.80 -0.71
C ALA A 196 16.96 1.88 -0.28
N SER A 197 16.77 0.56 -0.26
CA SER A 197 17.84 -0.40 0.02
C SER A 197 18.91 -0.40 -1.07
N ALA A 198 18.51 -0.45 -2.33
CA ALA A 198 19.42 -0.38 -3.47
C ALA A 198 20.24 0.93 -3.50
N ILE A 199 19.55 2.05 -3.27
CA ILE A 199 20.19 3.38 -3.18
C ILE A 199 21.22 3.38 -2.04
N ARG A 200 20.87 2.92 -0.83
CA ARG A 200 21.81 2.89 0.30
C ARG A 200 23.06 2.07 -0.03
N ASN A 201 22.89 0.88 -0.62
CA ASN A 201 24.00 0.01 -0.95
C ASN A 201 24.93 0.64 -1.99
N ALA A 202 24.37 1.17 -3.08
CA ALA A 202 25.14 1.82 -4.13
C ALA A 202 25.78 3.16 -3.67
N ALA A 203 25.10 3.88 -2.78
CA ALA A 203 25.58 5.14 -2.23
C ALA A 203 26.73 4.97 -1.23
N ASN A 204 26.87 3.81 -0.58
CA ASN A 204 27.96 3.59 0.38
C ASN A 204 29.33 3.84 -0.25
N ASP A 205 29.60 3.25 -1.40
CA ASP A 205 30.88 3.45 -2.10
C ASP A 205 31.08 4.89 -2.57
N LEU A 206 29.99 5.56 -2.95
CA LEU A 206 30.02 6.98 -3.31
C LEU A 206 30.36 7.86 -2.11
N ALA A 207 29.72 7.62 -0.96
CA ALA A 207 29.92 8.38 0.27
C ALA A 207 31.36 8.23 0.81
N HIS A 208 32.00 7.08 0.61
CA HIS A 208 33.42 6.90 0.95
C HIS A 208 34.36 7.73 0.05
N ARG A 209 34.06 7.82 -1.25
CA ARG A 209 34.87 8.59 -2.21
C ARG A 209 34.62 10.09 -2.11
N HIS A 210 33.38 10.49 -1.86
CA HIS A 210 32.91 11.87 -1.83
C HIS A 210 32.09 12.14 -0.56
N PRO A 211 32.73 12.26 0.62
CA PRO A 211 32.03 12.41 1.90
C PRO A 211 31.28 13.74 2.06
N SER A 212 31.48 14.69 1.15
CA SER A 212 30.78 15.98 1.11
C SER A 212 29.55 15.98 0.22
N VAL A 213 29.20 14.86 -0.42
CA VAL A 213 28.04 14.75 -1.30
C VAL A 213 26.79 14.45 -0.48
N ASP A 214 25.83 15.37 -0.53
CA ASP A 214 24.48 15.18 -0.03
C ASP A 214 23.67 14.40 -1.06
N ILE A 215 22.91 13.40 -0.60
CA ILE A 215 21.99 12.65 -1.45
C ILE A 215 20.59 13.20 -1.25
N ILE A 216 20.00 13.70 -2.33
CA ILE A 216 18.61 14.18 -2.36
C ILE A 216 17.78 13.31 -3.29
N ALA A 217 16.46 13.46 -3.21
CA ALA A 217 15.50 12.75 -4.05
C ALA A 217 14.29 13.63 -4.34
N GLU A 218 13.52 13.28 -5.37
CA GLU A 218 12.33 13.99 -5.85
C GLU A 218 11.04 13.13 -5.72
N PRO A 219 10.66 12.63 -4.52
CA PRO A 219 9.46 11.83 -4.34
C PRO A 219 8.19 12.66 -4.60
N GLY A 220 7.45 12.29 -5.65
CA GLY A 220 6.10 12.80 -5.94
C GLY A 220 5.03 11.90 -5.32
N ARG A 221 4.63 10.87 -6.08
CA ARG A 221 3.55 9.92 -5.74
C ARG A 221 3.63 9.38 -4.31
N LEU A 222 4.83 9.00 -3.85
CA LEU A 222 5.06 8.49 -2.50
C LEU A 222 4.44 9.37 -1.40
N PHE A 223 4.52 10.70 -1.52
CA PHE A 223 3.99 11.63 -0.52
C PHE A 223 2.52 11.94 -0.70
N THR A 224 1.97 11.76 -1.89
CA THR A 224 0.66 12.34 -2.23
C THR A 224 -0.43 11.32 -2.47
N GLU A 225 -0.10 10.10 -2.91
CA GLU A 225 -1.06 9.11 -3.38
C GLU A 225 -2.16 8.79 -2.36
N SER A 226 -1.79 8.28 -1.18
CA SER A 226 -2.72 7.74 -0.19
C SER A 226 -3.46 8.78 0.66
N ILE A 227 -3.02 10.04 0.63
CA ILE A 227 -3.51 11.09 1.55
C ILE A 227 -4.77 11.80 1.06
N PHE A 228 -5.21 11.55 -0.18
CA PHE A 228 -6.48 12.05 -0.70
C PHE A 228 -7.43 10.91 -1.05
N SER A 229 -8.71 11.11 -0.77
CA SER A 229 -9.81 10.29 -1.28
C SER A 229 -10.80 11.21 -2.00
N LEU A 230 -11.32 10.75 -3.13
CA LEU A 230 -12.29 11.50 -3.93
C LEU A 230 -13.67 10.90 -3.72
N ALA A 231 -14.63 11.72 -3.32
CA ALA A 231 -16.05 11.35 -3.30
C ALA A 231 -16.76 11.96 -4.51
N VAL A 232 -17.48 11.13 -5.26
CA VAL A 232 -18.24 11.52 -6.45
C VAL A 232 -19.68 11.02 -6.34
N GLN A 233 -20.60 11.73 -6.97
CA GLN A 233 -22.00 11.36 -7.03
C GLN A 233 -22.34 10.72 -8.38
N VAL A 234 -23.17 9.68 -8.34
CA VAL A 234 -23.80 9.11 -9.54
C VAL A 234 -24.91 10.04 -9.99
N ILE A 235 -24.77 10.64 -11.18
CA ILE A 235 -25.71 11.62 -11.75
C ILE A 235 -26.58 11.05 -12.87
N GLY A 236 -26.22 9.88 -13.40
CA GLY A 236 -26.99 9.23 -14.44
C GLY A 236 -26.75 7.73 -14.47
N GLN A 237 -27.69 7.00 -15.05
CA GLN A 237 -27.60 5.56 -15.24
C GLN A 237 -28.23 5.17 -16.57
N ARG A 238 -27.61 4.22 -17.27
CA ARG A 238 -28.17 3.57 -18.46
C ARG A 238 -28.06 2.06 -18.34
N GLN A 239 -29.20 1.39 -18.34
CA GLN A 239 -29.24 -0.08 -18.37
C GLN A 239 -28.75 -0.60 -19.72
N THR A 240 -27.90 -1.61 -19.71
CA THR A 240 -27.51 -2.37 -20.90
C THR A 240 -28.18 -3.73 -20.83
N PRO A 241 -28.99 -4.12 -21.85
CA PRO A 241 -29.60 -5.43 -21.88
C PRO A 241 -28.52 -6.51 -21.78
N ALA A 242 -28.71 -7.50 -20.91
CA ALA A 242 -27.81 -8.65 -20.85
C ALA A 242 -27.74 -9.34 -22.22
N SER A 243 -26.52 -9.64 -22.69
CA SER A 243 -26.34 -10.64 -23.74
C SER A 243 -26.91 -11.98 -23.23
N LYS A 244 -27.39 -12.86 -24.13
CA LYS A 244 -28.04 -14.14 -23.74
C LYS A 244 -27.14 -14.93 -22.76
N GLY A 245 -27.52 -14.96 -21.48
CA GLY A 245 -26.81 -15.66 -20.41
C GLY A 245 -25.82 -14.83 -19.58
N GLY A 246 -25.65 -13.53 -19.87
CA GLY A 246 -24.77 -12.62 -19.12
C GLY A 246 -25.46 -11.92 -17.95
N VAL A 247 -24.65 -11.37 -17.03
CA VAL A 247 -25.10 -10.46 -15.97
C VAL A 247 -25.54 -9.14 -16.61
N PRO A 248 -26.71 -8.57 -16.27
CA PRO A 248 -27.09 -7.23 -16.71
C PRO A 248 -26.02 -6.21 -16.31
N THR A 249 -25.51 -5.45 -17.27
CA THR A 249 -24.52 -4.39 -17.01
C THR A 249 -25.20 -3.04 -17.11
N ALA A 250 -24.87 -2.11 -16.22
CA ALA A 250 -25.34 -0.74 -16.32
C ALA A 250 -24.17 0.23 -16.47
N ARG A 251 -24.40 1.32 -17.19
CA ARG A 251 -23.46 2.44 -17.29
C ARG A 251 -23.84 3.45 -16.22
N LEU A 252 -22.91 3.78 -15.33
CA LEU A 252 -23.07 4.82 -14.33
C LEU A 252 -22.31 6.06 -14.81
N TYR A 253 -22.97 7.20 -14.76
CA TYR A 253 -22.39 8.51 -15.09
C TYR A 253 -22.13 9.24 -13.78
N LEU A 254 -20.87 9.62 -13.57
CA LEU A 254 -20.37 10.30 -12.39
C LEU A 254 -20.29 11.81 -12.65
N ASN A 255 -20.31 12.61 -11.58
CA ASN A 255 -20.11 14.05 -11.67
C ASN A 255 -18.63 14.48 -11.77
N ASP A 256 -17.71 13.52 -11.92
CA ASP A 256 -16.29 13.73 -12.20
C ASP A 256 -15.79 12.59 -13.10
N GLY A 257 -14.75 12.84 -13.87
CA GLY A 257 -14.32 11.97 -14.96
C GLY A 257 -12.85 12.08 -15.29
N VAL A 258 -12.47 11.49 -16.42
CA VAL A 258 -11.10 11.48 -16.95
C VAL A 258 -10.56 12.91 -17.13
N TYR A 259 -11.40 13.82 -17.62
CA TYR A 259 -11.02 15.22 -17.80
C TYR A 259 -10.92 16.02 -16.49
N GLY A 260 -11.37 15.42 -15.37
CA GLY A 260 -11.23 15.93 -14.01
C GLY A 260 -10.16 15.16 -13.24
N ASN A 261 -10.53 14.49 -12.15
CA ASN A 261 -9.56 13.84 -11.26
C ASN A 261 -9.11 12.44 -11.73
N PHE A 262 -9.70 11.87 -12.78
CA PHE A 262 -9.39 10.51 -13.25
C PHE A 262 -8.45 10.49 -14.48
N MET A 263 -7.77 11.60 -14.79
CA MET A 263 -6.89 11.71 -15.96
C MET A 263 -5.80 10.63 -16.01
N ALA A 264 -5.33 10.17 -14.85
CA ALA A 264 -4.34 9.09 -14.77
C ALA A 264 -4.84 7.75 -15.35
N THR A 265 -6.16 7.55 -15.53
CA THR A 265 -6.69 6.40 -16.29
C THR A 265 -6.23 6.41 -17.75
N ILE A 266 -6.03 7.59 -18.35
CA ILE A 266 -5.47 7.68 -19.71
C ILE A 266 -3.95 7.78 -19.66
N LEU A 267 -3.40 8.64 -18.81
CA LEU A 267 -1.97 8.95 -18.82
C LEU A 267 -1.09 7.80 -18.31
N GLU A 268 -1.59 7.07 -17.31
CA GLU A 268 -0.84 6.05 -16.58
C GLU A 268 -1.58 4.70 -16.54
N HIS A 269 -2.72 4.62 -17.24
CA HIS A 269 -3.63 3.49 -17.20
C HIS A 269 -4.15 3.17 -15.80
N GLU A 270 -4.20 4.12 -14.86
CA GLU A 270 -4.60 3.88 -13.47
C GLU A 270 -5.98 3.22 -13.36
N VAL A 271 -6.09 2.17 -12.52
CA VAL A 271 -7.36 1.46 -12.26
C VAL A 271 -7.90 1.85 -10.90
N TYR A 272 -9.06 2.48 -10.92
CA TYR A 272 -9.72 2.97 -9.74
C TYR A 272 -10.77 2.01 -9.22
N LYS A 273 -10.76 1.79 -7.90
CA LYS A 273 -11.68 0.89 -7.21
C LYS A 273 -12.70 1.72 -6.42
N PRO A 274 -13.97 1.80 -6.87
CA PRO A 274 -15.00 2.54 -6.15
C PRO A 274 -15.47 1.79 -4.90
N ALA A 275 -15.74 2.50 -3.82
CA ALA A 275 -16.54 1.99 -2.71
C ALA A 275 -17.77 2.86 -2.50
N MET A 276 -18.92 2.26 -2.21
CA MET A 276 -20.13 3.03 -1.94
C MET A 276 -20.07 3.59 -0.51
N ILE A 277 -20.38 4.87 -0.34
CA ILE A 277 -20.41 5.55 0.98
C ILE A 277 -21.80 6.06 1.36
N LEU A 278 -22.64 6.35 0.36
CA LEU A 278 -24.02 6.79 0.57
C LEU A 278 -24.92 6.05 -0.42
N HIS A 279 -25.94 5.37 0.10
CA HIS A 279 -27.01 4.76 -0.68
C HIS A 279 -28.35 5.33 -0.24
N LYS A 280 -29.13 5.93 -1.16
CA LYS A 280 -30.44 6.52 -0.85
C LYS A 280 -30.41 7.52 0.33
N GLY A 281 -29.36 8.33 0.39
CA GLY A 281 -29.17 9.31 1.47
C GLY A 281 -28.80 8.72 2.83
N THR A 282 -28.55 7.41 2.91
CA THR A 282 -28.13 6.72 4.13
C THR A 282 -26.68 6.30 4.01
N ALA A 283 -25.88 6.57 5.05
CA ALA A 283 -24.50 6.11 5.10
C ALA A 283 -24.45 4.58 5.09
N VAL A 284 -23.63 4.01 4.22
CA VAL A 284 -23.41 2.57 4.16
C VAL A 284 -22.04 2.23 4.70
N ASN A 285 -21.91 1.04 5.27
CA ASN A 285 -20.59 0.54 5.65
C ASN A 285 -19.77 0.36 4.37
N VAL A 286 -18.54 0.89 4.34
CA VAL A 286 -17.73 0.95 3.12
C VAL A 286 -17.36 -0.48 2.70
N GLN A 287 -18.09 -1.02 1.72
CA GLN A 287 -17.87 -2.37 1.21
C GLN A 287 -17.02 -2.33 -0.07
N SER A 288 -16.05 -3.26 -0.15
CA SER A 288 -15.18 -3.42 -1.31
C SER A 288 -15.95 -3.81 -2.58
N CYS A 289 -15.34 -3.60 -3.76
CA CYS A 289 -15.85 -3.98 -5.08
C CYS A 289 -15.99 -5.50 -5.30
N LYS A 290 -16.72 -6.20 -4.43
CA LYS A 290 -17.02 -7.64 -4.53
C LYS A 290 -18.53 -7.78 -4.46
N GLY A 291 -19.14 -7.97 -5.62
CA GLY A 291 -20.60 -8.00 -5.69
C GLY A 291 -21.15 -8.48 -7.02
N ARG A 292 -22.47 -8.61 -7.08
CA ARG A 292 -23.18 -9.24 -8.20
C ARG A 292 -23.59 -8.25 -9.28
N PHE A 293 -23.47 -6.95 -9.03
CA PHE A 293 -23.90 -5.90 -9.94
C PHE A 293 -22.69 -5.34 -10.70
N ALA A 294 -22.72 -5.49 -12.02
CA ALA A 294 -21.64 -5.06 -12.90
C ALA A 294 -21.94 -3.71 -13.53
N TYR A 295 -20.99 -2.78 -13.43
CA TYR A 295 -21.12 -1.43 -13.96
C TYR A 295 -19.91 -1.02 -14.78
N SER A 296 -20.13 -0.16 -15.78
CA SER A 296 -19.06 0.69 -16.33
C SER A 296 -19.22 2.09 -15.77
N LEU A 297 -18.11 2.76 -15.45
CA LEU A 297 -18.08 4.08 -14.85
C LEU A 297 -17.63 5.11 -15.87
N TRP A 298 -18.47 6.12 -16.08
CA TRP A 298 -18.27 7.18 -17.07
C TRP A 298 -18.24 8.52 -16.36
N GLY A 299 -17.40 9.43 -16.85
CA GLY A 299 -17.43 10.81 -16.41
C GLY A 299 -18.60 11.61 -17.01
N PRO A 300 -18.70 12.90 -16.67
CA PRO A 300 -19.83 13.74 -17.04
C PRO A 300 -19.73 14.33 -18.46
N THR A 301 -18.60 14.19 -19.15
CA THR A 301 -18.37 14.88 -20.42
C THR A 301 -19.10 14.24 -21.59
N CYS A 302 -19.23 14.99 -22.68
CA CYS A 302 -19.78 14.51 -23.96
C CYS A 302 -18.77 13.65 -24.75
N ASP A 303 -17.57 13.39 -24.22
CA ASP A 303 -16.55 12.59 -24.88
C ASP A 303 -16.68 11.11 -24.51
N SER A 304 -16.71 10.25 -25.53
CA SER A 304 -16.71 8.79 -25.35
C SER A 304 -15.43 8.22 -24.74
N LEU A 305 -14.33 8.99 -24.66
CA LEU A 305 -13.11 8.60 -23.95
C LEU A 305 -13.18 8.87 -22.44
N ASP A 306 -14.26 9.51 -21.96
CA ASP A 306 -14.48 9.77 -20.54
C ASP A 306 -14.99 8.52 -19.81
N LEU A 307 -14.23 7.43 -19.93
CA LEU A 307 -14.43 6.14 -19.30
C LEU A 307 -13.44 6.01 -18.14
N VAL A 308 -13.96 6.04 -16.92
CA VAL A 308 -13.16 5.93 -15.68
C VAL A 308 -12.81 4.46 -15.39
N ALA A 309 -13.77 3.56 -15.58
CA ALA A 309 -13.56 2.12 -15.40
C ALA A 309 -14.49 1.35 -16.33
N ASP A 310 -13.94 0.35 -17.02
CA ASP A 310 -14.67 -0.49 -17.97
C ASP A 310 -15.67 -1.43 -17.27
N THR A 311 -15.23 -2.06 -16.17
CA THR A 311 -16.04 -2.98 -15.37
C THR A 311 -15.68 -2.86 -13.90
N VAL A 312 -16.68 -2.55 -13.08
CA VAL A 312 -16.61 -2.59 -11.62
C VAL A 312 -17.75 -3.45 -11.08
N LEU A 313 -17.47 -4.20 -10.01
CA LEU A 313 -18.46 -5.02 -9.32
C LEU A 313 -18.86 -4.34 -8.02
N MET A 314 -20.16 -4.12 -7.81
CA MET A 314 -20.70 -3.51 -6.61
C MET A 314 -21.55 -4.52 -5.84
N SER A 315 -21.47 -4.48 -4.51
CA SER A 315 -22.25 -5.37 -3.62
C SER A 315 -23.74 -5.06 -3.64
N HIS A 316 -24.10 -3.82 -3.94
CA HIS A 316 -25.47 -3.32 -4.01
C HIS A 316 -25.78 -2.75 -5.39
N GLU A 317 -27.07 -2.69 -5.71
CA GLU A 317 -27.53 -1.94 -6.87
C GLU A 317 -27.30 -0.44 -6.60
N VAL A 318 -26.57 0.20 -7.50
CA VAL A 318 -26.26 1.63 -7.43
C VAL A 318 -27.36 2.42 -8.13
N GLU A 319 -27.86 3.46 -7.45
CA GLU A 319 -28.89 4.36 -7.96
C GLU A 319 -28.36 5.78 -8.22
N VAL A 320 -29.08 6.54 -9.05
CA VAL A 320 -28.79 7.96 -9.25
C VAL A 320 -28.98 8.71 -7.94
N GLY A 321 -27.97 9.49 -7.55
CA GLY A 321 -27.90 10.23 -6.29
C GLY A 321 -26.96 9.60 -5.26
N ASP A 322 -26.59 8.33 -5.43
CA ASP A 322 -25.64 7.64 -4.54
C ASP A 322 -24.22 8.22 -4.67
N TRP A 323 -23.43 8.06 -3.61
CA TRP A 323 -22.06 8.54 -3.56
C TRP A 323 -21.06 7.38 -3.51
N LEU A 324 -20.06 7.47 -4.37
CA LEU A 324 -18.92 6.58 -4.44
C LEU A 324 -17.68 7.31 -3.93
N ILE A 325 -16.80 6.60 -3.24
CA ILE A 325 -15.49 7.07 -2.83
C ILE A 325 -14.40 6.28 -3.55
N PHE A 326 -13.35 6.97 -3.93
CA PHE A 326 -12.13 6.43 -4.50
C PHE A 326 -10.97 6.80 -3.58
N GLN A 327 -10.25 5.78 -3.10
CA GLN A 327 -9.06 5.97 -2.30
C GLN A 327 -7.84 6.22 -3.20
N ASN A 328 -6.74 6.66 -2.58
CA ASN A 328 -5.46 6.88 -3.25
C ASN A 328 -5.53 7.91 -4.40
N MET A 329 -6.39 8.91 -4.26
CA MET A 329 -6.69 9.92 -5.30
C MET A 329 -5.81 11.17 -5.20
N GLY A 330 -4.58 11.05 -4.70
CA GLY A 330 -3.75 12.21 -4.43
C GLY A 330 -2.55 12.40 -5.34
N ALA A 331 -2.20 11.45 -6.20
CA ALA A 331 -1.10 11.59 -7.15
C ALA A 331 -1.62 11.75 -8.59
N TYR A 332 -1.22 12.85 -9.26
CA TYR A 332 -1.56 13.13 -10.67
C TYR A 332 -3.08 13.17 -10.96
N THR A 333 -3.87 13.52 -9.96
CA THR A 333 -5.33 13.69 -10.06
C THR A 333 -5.66 15.17 -10.26
N SER A 334 -5.76 15.93 -9.16
CA SER A 334 -6.10 17.35 -9.16
C SER A 334 -5.10 18.23 -9.92
N ALA A 335 -3.86 17.76 -10.09
CA ALA A 335 -2.82 18.42 -10.88
C ALA A 335 -3.09 18.38 -12.39
N CYS A 336 -3.84 17.39 -12.88
CA CYS A 336 -4.04 17.12 -14.30
C CYS A 336 -5.46 17.46 -14.79
N ARG A 337 -6.36 17.89 -13.89
CA ARG A 337 -7.74 18.24 -14.22
C ARG A 337 -7.85 19.45 -15.13
N THR A 338 -8.90 19.47 -15.95
CA THR A 338 -9.20 20.52 -16.92
C THR A 338 -10.63 21.04 -16.74
N GLU A 339 -11.01 22.15 -17.36
CA GLU A 339 -12.41 22.61 -17.42
C GLU A 339 -13.08 22.20 -18.75
N PHE A 340 -12.67 21.06 -19.30
CA PHE A 340 -13.23 20.56 -20.55
C PHE A 340 -14.75 20.36 -20.43
N ASN A 341 -15.50 20.75 -21.46
CA ASN A 341 -16.98 20.81 -21.46
C ASN A 341 -17.59 21.77 -20.42
N GLY A 342 -16.80 22.59 -19.73
CA GLY A 342 -17.28 23.59 -18.77
C GLY A 342 -17.65 23.01 -17.40
N PHE A 343 -17.31 21.74 -17.12
CA PHE A 343 -17.47 21.17 -15.78
C PHE A 343 -16.51 21.83 -14.81
N CYS A 344 -17.03 22.18 -13.63
CA CYS A 344 -16.30 22.99 -12.68
C CYS A 344 -15.28 22.16 -11.91
N ASN A 345 -14.07 22.72 -11.75
CA ASN A 345 -13.00 22.14 -10.94
C ASN A 345 -13.08 22.50 -9.45
N SER A 346 -14.11 23.22 -9.00
CA SER A 346 -14.26 23.57 -7.58
C SER A 346 -14.86 22.39 -6.80
N GLY A 347 -14.00 21.53 -6.28
CA GLY A 347 -14.35 20.55 -5.24
C GLY A 347 -14.13 21.14 -3.85
N ASN A 348 -14.94 20.74 -2.88
CA ASN A 348 -14.67 21.04 -1.47
C ASN A 348 -13.59 20.07 -0.97
N THR A 349 -12.40 20.58 -0.67
CA THR A 349 -11.36 19.81 0.00
C THR A 349 -11.52 19.92 1.51
N PHE A 350 -11.73 18.79 2.18
CA PHE A 350 -11.80 18.71 3.63
C PHE A 350 -10.51 18.10 4.17
N TYR A 351 -9.73 18.87 4.92
CA TYR A 351 -8.53 18.36 5.60
C TYR A 351 -8.93 17.73 6.93
N LEU A 352 -8.76 16.41 7.04
CA LEU A 352 -9.00 15.66 8.26
C LEU A 352 -7.68 15.50 9.01
N ARG A 353 -7.48 16.26 10.09
CA ARG A 353 -6.36 16.00 11.00
C ARG A 353 -6.74 14.84 11.91
N LEU A 354 -6.28 13.65 11.57
CA LEU A 354 -6.43 12.46 12.42
C LEU A 354 -5.50 12.58 13.63
N GLY A 355 -5.85 13.44 14.60
CA GLY A 355 -5.41 13.37 15.99
C GLY A 355 -3.93 13.30 16.36
N VAL A 356 -2.97 13.40 15.43
CA VAL A 356 -1.53 13.44 15.75
C VAL A 356 -1.11 14.92 15.84
N PRO A 357 -0.75 15.44 17.04
CA PRO A 357 -0.27 16.81 17.18
C PRO A 357 1.03 17.02 16.41
N ARG A 358 1.27 18.28 16.04
CA ARG A 358 2.53 18.73 15.44
C ARG A 358 3.62 18.65 16.53
N PRO A 359 4.85 18.19 16.25
CA PRO A 359 5.89 18.03 17.28
C PRO A 359 6.16 19.30 18.10
N ASP A 360 5.90 20.46 17.51
CA ASP A 360 6.13 21.80 18.00
C ASP A 360 4.95 22.41 18.80
N GLU A 361 3.74 21.84 18.70
CA GLU A 361 2.52 22.36 19.37
C GLU A 361 2.10 21.52 20.59
N ALA A 362 2.86 20.48 20.93
CA ALA A 362 2.61 19.61 22.07
C ALA A 362 2.88 20.35 23.41
N PRO A 363 2.07 20.17 24.47
CA PRO A 363 2.30 20.79 25.79
C PRO A 363 3.73 20.52 26.28
N ALA A 364 4.27 21.37 27.18
CA ALA A 364 5.63 21.23 27.70
C ALA A 364 5.95 19.85 28.34
N GLU A 365 4.93 19.04 28.64
CA GLU A 365 5.08 17.63 29.06
C GLU A 365 5.41 16.68 27.89
N GLU A 366 5.03 17.01 26.65
CA GLU A 366 5.32 16.24 25.43
C GLU A 366 6.55 16.75 24.64
N GLN A 367 7.02 17.97 24.87
CA GLN A 367 8.37 18.38 24.40
C GLN A 367 9.50 17.62 25.10
N ALA A 368 9.19 16.89 26.18
CA ALA A 368 10.08 15.89 26.77
C ALA A 368 10.13 14.57 25.99
N ILE A 369 9.22 14.33 25.02
CA ILE A 369 9.11 13.06 24.28
C ILE A 369 10.10 12.99 23.09
N ALA A 370 10.68 14.11 22.68
CA ALA A 370 11.88 14.12 21.82
C ALA A 370 13.14 13.55 22.53
N GLY A 371 13.00 13.17 23.80
CA GLY A 371 13.90 12.26 24.51
C GLY A 371 13.13 11.06 25.09
N GLN A 372 12.62 10.17 24.24
CA GLN A 372 12.17 8.78 24.51
C GLN A 372 11.54 8.44 25.89
N PRO A 373 10.34 7.82 25.88
CA PRO A 373 10.14 6.48 26.42
C PRO A 373 10.43 5.49 25.28
N SER A 374 11.48 4.69 25.43
CA SER A 374 12.06 3.79 24.41
C SER A 374 11.02 3.01 23.58
N SER A 375 11.32 2.70 22.32
CA SER A 375 10.52 1.83 21.41
C SER A 375 9.94 0.57 22.06
N ARG A 376 10.58 0.11 23.14
CA ARG A 376 10.17 -0.95 24.06
C ARG A 376 8.75 -0.82 24.60
N SER A 377 8.33 0.34 25.11
CA SER A 377 6.98 0.51 25.70
C SER A 377 5.92 0.24 24.64
N ARG A 378 6.11 0.82 23.45
CA ARG A 378 5.19 0.63 22.32
C ARG A 378 5.10 -0.83 21.88
N ILE A 379 6.23 -1.55 21.82
CA ILE A 379 6.23 -2.99 21.50
C ILE A 379 5.39 -3.76 22.53
N ILE A 380 5.61 -3.49 23.81
CA ILE A 380 4.88 -4.14 24.90
C ILE A 380 3.39 -3.83 24.82
N ASP A 381 3.02 -2.56 24.61
CA ASP A 381 1.62 -2.12 24.53
C ASP A 381 0.89 -2.79 23.36
N VAL A 382 1.49 -2.81 22.17
CA VAL A 382 0.89 -3.43 20.97
C VAL A 382 0.68 -4.92 21.15
N ILE A 383 1.70 -5.65 21.62
CA ILE A 383 1.59 -7.10 21.86
C ILE A 383 0.56 -7.37 22.95
N THR A 384 0.55 -6.56 24.00
CA THR A 384 -0.44 -6.66 25.09
C THR A 384 -1.86 -6.51 24.59
N ASP A 385 -2.11 -5.49 23.77
CA ASP A 385 -3.44 -5.23 23.22
C ASP A 385 -3.88 -6.34 22.27
N TYR A 386 -2.96 -6.89 21.48
CA TYR A 386 -3.25 -8.04 20.64
C TYR A 386 -3.56 -9.31 21.45
N TYR A 387 -2.79 -9.62 22.49
CA TYR A 387 -3.07 -10.80 23.33
C TYR A 387 -4.37 -10.66 24.11
N ARG A 388 -4.70 -9.45 24.58
CA ARG A 388 -6.03 -9.16 25.16
C ARG A 388 -7.15 -9.39 24.16
N PHE A 389 -6.94 -9.04 22.89
CA PHE A 389 -7.90 -9.38 21.84
C PHE A 389 -8.06 -10.91 21.69
N LEU A 390 -6.97 -11.68 21.68
CA LEU A 390 -7.04 -13.13 21.55
C LEU A 390 -7.85 -13.79 22.67
N THR A 391 -7.82 -13.27 23.91
CA THR A 391 -8.65 -13.80 25.01
C THR A 391 -10.16 -13.65 24.80
N ARG A 392 -10.59 -12.87 23.81
CA ARG A 392 -12.00 -12.76 23.44
C ARG A 392 -12.41 -13.86 22.46
N LEU A 393 -11.46 -14.55 21.84
CA LEU A 393 -11.72 -15.61 20.88
C LEU A 393 -12.21 -16.90 21.59
N PRO A 394 -12.99 -17.74 20.90
CA PRO A 394 -13.41 -19.05 21.41
C PRO A 394 -12.22 -19.93 21.79
N HIS A 395 -12.40 -20.76 22.81
CA HIS A 395 -11.43 -21.78 23.25
C HIS A 395 -10.12 -21.22 23.86
N ILE A 396 -10.02 -19.90 24.05
CA ILE A 396 -8.96 -19.23 24.80
C ILE A 396 -9.55 -18.72 26.10
N ASP A 397 -9.12 -19.29 27.24
CA ASP A 397 -9.57 -18.81 28.54
C ASP A 397 -8.87 -17.48 28.86
N PRO A 398 -9.58 -16.42 29.27
CA PRO A 398 -8.93 -15.16 29.65
C PRO A 398 -7.89 -15.28 30.77
N SER A 399 -7.99 -16.31 31.61
CA SER A 399 -6.99 -16.62 32.65
C SER A 399 -5.67 -17.18 32.10
N ASP A 400 -5.65 -17.64 30.85
CA ASP A 400 -4.44 -18.09 30.15
C ASP A 400 -3.54 -16.91 29.74
N LEU A 401 -4.06 -15.67 29.70
CA LEU A 401 -3.25 -14.47 29.53
C LEU A 401 -2.69 -14.01 30.89
N VAL A 402 -1.37 -14.18 31.07
CA VAL A 402 -0.67 -13.75 32.27
C VAL A 402 0.15 -12.49 32.02
N PHE A 403 0.18 -11.62 33.02
CA PHE A 403 0.88 -10.33 33.00
C PHE A 403 2.14 -10.37 33.88
N PRO A 404 3.19 -9.62 33.52
CA PRO A 404 4.45 -9.58 34.28
C PRO A 404 4.22 -9.16 35.74
N PRO A 405 4.88 -9.80 36.72
CA PRO A 405 4.86 -9.37 38.11
C PRO A 405 5.51 -8.00 38.28
N GLU A 406 4.83 -7.07 38.97
CA GLU A 406 5.42 -5.77 39.30
C GLU A 406 6.28 -5.85 40.58
N PRO A 407 7.40 -5.10 40.68
CA PRO A 407 7.97 -4.18 39.68
C PRO A 407 9.04 -4.80 38.77
N GLU A 408 9.41 -6.06 39.03
CA GLU A 408 10.64 -6.68 38.52
C GLU A 408 10.45 -7.43 37.20
N GLY A 409 9.21 -7.68 36.76
CA GLY A 409 8.88 -8.51 35.60
C GLY A 409 9.15 -10.00 35.85
N TRP A 410 9.11 -10.79 34.78
CA TRP A 410 9.29 -12.25 34.87
C TRP A 410 10.72 -12.67 35.25
N GLN A 411 10.92 -13.07 36.50
CA GLN A 411 12.22 -13.57 36.99
C GLN A 411 12.54 -15.01 36.55
N THR A 412 11.54 -15.69 36.00
CA THR A 412 11.59 -17.08 35.54
C THR A 412 12.11 -17.22 34.11
N ILE A 413 12.40 -16.11 33.43
CA ILE A 413 13.05 -16.11 32.12
C ILE A 413 14.44 -16.76 32.21
N ASN A 414 14.76 -17.64 31.27
CA ASN A 414 16.05 -18.32 31.22
C ASN A 414 17.14 -17.43 30.61
N GLU A 415 17.55 -16.39 31.34
CA GLU A 415 18.48 -15.37 30.85
C GLU A 415 19.89 -15.91 30.59
N VAL A 416 20.31 -16.94 31.32
CA VAL A 416 21.62 -17.57 31.13
C VAL A 416 21.72 -18.14 29.72
N GLU A 417 20.70 -18.88 29.30
CA GLU A 417 20.65 -19.48 27.98
C GLU A 417 20.36 -18.44 26.88
N LEU A 418 19.51 -17.44 27.13
CA LEU A 418 19.27 -16.35 26.17
C LEU A 418 20.56 -15.55 25.89
N ARG A 419 21.36 -15.24 26.92
CA ARG A 419 22.68 -14.60 26.74
C ARG A 419 23.66 -15.53 26.04
N ALA A 420 23.63 -16.84 26.32
CA ALA A 420 24.45 -17.82 25.62
C ALA A 420 24.12 -17.89 24.11
N ARG A 421 22.87 -17.64 23.73
CA ARG A 421 22.39 -17.50 22.34
C ARG A 421 22.53 -16.08 21.77
N GLY A 422 23.27 -15.21 22.45
CA GLY A 422 23.63 -13.88 21.96
C GLY A 422 22.57 -12.78 22.17
N ARG A 423 21.50 -13.03 22.94
CA ARG A 423 20.46 -12.00 23.19
C ARG A 423 20.99 -10.90 24.12
N THR A 424 20.65 -9.65 23.77
CA THR A 424 21.07 -8.46 24.53
C THR A 424 20.26 -8.31 25.83
N ASP A 425 20.82 -7.63 26.82
CA ASP A 425 20.10 -7.34 28.07
C ASP A 425 18.84 -6.50 27.82
N GLU A 426 18.85 -5.65 26.78
CA GLU A 426 17.69 -4.89 26.34
C GLU A 426 16.55 -5.79 25.84
N THR A 427 16.87 -6.81 25.04
CA THR A 427 15.91 -7.82 24.55
C THR A 427 15.31 -8.59 25.73
N ILE A 428 16.17 -9.02 26.67
CA ILE A 428 15.76 -9.76 27.86
C ILE A 428 14.82 -8.93 28.72
N GLU A 429 15.10 -7.64 28.91
CA GLU A 429 14.21 -6.75 29.66
C GLU A 429 12.85 -6.57 28.98
N ILE A 430 12.79 -6.52 27.64
CA ILE A 430 11.50 -6.50 26.93
C ILE A 430 10.71 -7.79 27.20
N LEU A 431 11.35 -8.95 27.11
CA LEU A 431 10.71 -10.23 27.42
C LEU A 431 10.18 -10.28 28.86
N ARG A 432 10.93 -9.74 29.83
CA ARG A 432 10.48 -9.67 31.23
C ARG A 432 9.19 -8.86 31.40
N ARG A 433 8.88 -7.96 30.48
CA ARG A 433 7.74 -7.04 30.51
C ARG A 433 6.60 -7.43 29.58
N LEU A 434 6.77 -8.43 28.72
CA LEU A 434 5.68 -8.90 27.87
C LEU A 434 4.66 -9.72 28.69
N PRO A 435 3.37 -9.60 28.37
CA PRO A 435 2.41 -10.61 28.78
C PRO A 435 2.57 -11.86 27.92
N TYR A 436 2.13 -13.00 28.43
CA TYR A 436 2.22 -14.29 27.74
C TYR A 436 0.87 -15.02 27.77
N LEU A 437 0.53 -15.66 26.65
CA LEU A 437 -0.60 -16.58 26.55
C LEU A 437 -0.11 -18.01 26.81
N ARG A 438 -0.50 -18.59 27.94
CA ARG A 438 -0.07 -19.92 28.38
C ARG A 438 -1.25 -20.74 28.89
N ASN A 439 -1.24 -22.05 28.66
CA ASN A 439 -2.25 -22.95 29.23
C ASN A 439 -1.57 -23.91 30.23
N PRO A 440 -1.86 -23.82 31.53
CA PRO A 440 -1.16 -24.59 32.56
C PRO A 440 -1.51 -26.09 32.58
N ASP A 441 -2.61 -26.50 31.93
CA ASP A 441 -3.08 -27.89 31.91
C ASP A 441 -2.49 -28.73 30.77
N LEU A 442 -1.64 -28.12 29.93
CA LEU A 442 -1.03 -28.77 28.77
C LEU A 442 0.51 -28.75 28.86
N PRO A 443 1.22 -29.67 28.16
CA PRO A 443 2.68 -29.70 28.16
C PRO A 443 3.28 -28.37 27.68
N ILE A 444 4.56 -28.14 28.01
CA ILE A 444 5.42 -26.94 27.76
C ILE A 444 5.64 -26.65 26.24
N ARG A 445 4.72 -27.05 25.35
CA ARG A 445 4.77 -26.88 23.89
C ARG A 445 3.39 -26.68 23.24
N THR A 446 2.38 -26.25 23.99
CA THR A 446 1.03 -25.99 23.44
C THR A 446 0.49 -24.69 24.01
N ALA A 447 1.10 -23.57 23.62
CA ALA A 447 0.54 -22.25 23.86
C ALA A 447 -0.68 -22.00 22.95
N HIS A 448 -1.33 -20.86 23.11
CA HIS A 448 -2.37 -20.44 22.17
C HIS A 448 -1.75 -20.02 20.84
N ASN A 449 -2.46 -20.26 19.74
CA ASN A 449 -2.07 -19.73 18.45
C ASN A 449 -2.20 -18.22 18.45
N ILE A 450 -1.09 -17.53 18.16
CA ILE A 450 -1.05 -16.08 18.01
C ILE A 450 -1.43 -15.70 16.58
N THR A 451 -0.99 -16.50 15.60
CA THR A 451 -1.32 -16.39 14.18
C THR A 451 -1.65 -17.79 13.61
N ASN A 452 -1.93 -17.89 12.32
CA ASN A 452 -2.22 -19.19 11.70
C ASN A 452 -1.08 -20.18 11.95
N ASP A 453 -1.39 -21.30 12.62
CA ASP A 453 -0.46 -22.38 12.91
C ASP A 453 0.85 -21.97 13.63
N SER A 454 0.80 -20.86 14.38
CA SER A 454 1.95 -20.33 15.13
C SER A 454 1.62 -20.18 16.61
N LEU A 455 2.27 -20.98 17.45
CA LEU A 455 2.13 -20.97 18.91
C LEU A 455 3.02 -19.90 19.54
N SER A 456 2.52 -19.20 20.57
CA SER A 456 3.37 -18.37 21.42
C SER A 456 4.50 -19.16 22.05
N ILE A 457 5.68 -18.56 22.16
CA ILE A 457 6.73 -19.03 23.07
C ILE A 457 6.53 -18.35 24.42
N ALA A 458 6.36 -19.14 25.50
CA ALA A 458 6.15 -18.61 26.84
C ALA A 458 7.48 -18.46 27.58
N TYR A 459 8.29 -17.47 27.19
CA TYR A 459 9.59 -17.21 27.84
C TYR A 459 9.47 -17.00 29.35
N CYS A 460 8.32 -16.51 29.84
CA CYS A 460 8.03 -16.39 31.26
C CYS A 460 8.09 -17.73 32.02
N ASP A 461 7.92 -18.88 31.39
CA ASP A 461 8.03 -20.19 32.03
C ASP A 461 9.44 -20.81 31.84
N GLY A 462 10.41 -20.00 31.36
CA GLY A 462 11.75 -20.44 31.04
C GLY A 462 11.87 -21.15 29.69
N GLU A 463 10.80 -21.11 28.89
CA GLU A 463 10.81 -21.64 27.52
C GLU A 463 11.78 -20.86 26.63
N LEU A 464 12.19 -21.51 25.55
CA LEU A 464 13.10 -20.97 24.55
C LEU A 464 12.67 -21.46 23.18
N GLU A 465 13.04 -20.71 22.15
CA GLU A 465 12.93 -21.20 20.77
C GLU A 465 13.65 -22.56 20.61
N PRO A 466 13.14 -23.45 19.74
CA PRO A 466 13.79 -24.73 19.50
C PRO A 466 15.24 -24.55 19.05
N ALA A 467 16.18 -25.27 19.69
CA ALA A 467 17.62 -25.10 19.44
C ALA A 467 17.99 -25.21 17.95
N TRP A 468 17.38 -26.15 17.24
CA TRP A 468 17.62 -26.36 15.81
C TRP A 468 17.23 -25.16 14.92
N VAL A 469 16.27 -24.33 15.34
CA VAL A 469 15.87 -23.13 14.59
C VAL A 469 16.97 -22.08 14.68
N HIS A 470 17.56 -21.92 15.88
CA HIS A 470 18.71 -21.05 16.06
C HIS A 470 19.96 -21.56 15.33
N ASP A 471 20.15 -22.89 15.26
CA ASP A 471 21.24 -23.50 14.49
C ASP A 471 21.09 -23.31 12.98
N GLN A 472 19.85 -23.31 12.46
CA GLN A 472 19.56 -23.09 11.04
C GLN A 472 19.60 -21.62 10.65
N GLN A 473 19.04 -20.75 11.50
CA GLN A 473 18.94 -19.32 11.28
C GLN A 473 19.41 -18.61 12.56
N PRO A 474 20.73 -18.43 12.77
CA PRO A 474 21.23 -17.51 13.77
C PRO A 474 20.61 -16.13 13.53
N THR A 475 20.39 -15.38 14.60
CA THR A 475 19.81 -14.03 14.52
C THR A 475 20.55 -13.09 15.46
N PRO A 476 20.70 -11.81 15.11
CA PRO A 476 21.33 -10.82 15.98
C PRO A 476 20.67 -10.74 17.36
N GLY A 477 21.40 -10.29 18.38
CA GLY A 477 20.92 -10.28 19.76
C GLY A 477 19.67 -9.45 20.07
N HIS A 478 19.28 -8.56 19.15
CA HIS A 478 18.07 -7.73 19.22
C HIS A 478 16.85 -8.36 18.53
N ILE A 479 17.02 -9.51 17.86
CA ILE A 479 15.95 -10.26 17.20
C ILE A 479 15.53 -11.41 18.12
N ILE A 480 14.23 -11.54 18.37
CA ILE A 480 13.67 -12.59 19.22
C ILE A 480 12.52 -13.31 18.54
N TRP A 481 12.40 -14.62 18.78
CA TRP A 481 11.36 -15.46 18.20
C TRP A 481 10.12 -15.40 19.08
N LEU A 482 9.03 -14.78 18.63
CA LEU A 482 7.79 -14.72 19.41
C LEU A 482 6.98 -16.01 19.34
N THR A 483 7.12 -16.77 18.25
CA THR A 483 6.32 -17.97 17.99
C THR A 483 7.16 -19.17 17.56
N THR A 484 6.57 -20.36 17.68
CA THR A 484 7.00 -21.60 17.03
C THR A 484 5.86 -22.15 16.16
N GLN A 485 6.18 -22.97 15.16
CA GLN A 485 5.17 -23.57 14.28
C GLN A 485 4.46 -24.79 14.91
N THR A 486 3.16 -24.97 14.66
CA THR A 486 2.37 -26.17 15.01
C THR A 486 2.53 -27.30 13.99
N ASN A 487 2.68 -26.92 12.72
CA ASN A 487 2.79 -27.80 11.57
C ASN A 487 3.81 -27.20 10.57
N LYS A 488 3.80 -27.65 9.32
CA LYS A 488 4.72 -27.14 8.30
C LYS A 488 4.28 -25.78 7.71
N GLU A 489 3.01 -25.41 7.84
CA GLU A 489 2.40 -24.18 7.32
C GLU A 489 2.50 -23.00 8.30
N GLY A 490 2.79 -23.28 9.57
CA GLY A 490 3.02 -22.30 10.62
C GLY A 490 4.25 -21.43 10.41
N HIS A 491 4.20 -20.18 10.88
CA HIS A 491 5.29 -19.21 10.74
C HIS A 491 5.96 -18.92 12.09
N TYR A 492 7.27 -18.73 12.05
CA TYR A 492 8.02 -18.09 13.12
C TYR A 492 7.94 -16.57 12.95
N LEU A 493 7.58 -15.88 14.03
CA LEU A 493 7.54 -14.42 14.07
C LEU A 493 8.81 -13.90 14.73
N LEU A 494 9.67 -13.25 13.95
CA LEU A 494 10.89 -12.63 14.45
C LEU A 494 10.60 -11.16 14.79
N LEU A 495 10.65 -10.83 16.08
CA LEU A 495 10.52 -9.47 16.57
C LEU A 495 11.89 -8.78 16.63
N ASP A 496 12.02 -7.70 15.88
CA ASP A 496 13.11 -6.75 16.05
C ASP A 496 12.78 -5.80 17.20
N THR A 497 13.48 -5.99 18.33
CA THR A 497 13.28 -5.19 19.53
C THR A 497 13.85 -3.76 19.45
N LYS A 498 14.72 -3.47 18.47
CA LYS A 498 15.24 -2.12 18.23
C LYS A 498 14.29 -1.34 17.34
N LEU A 499 13.90 -1.92 16.21
CA LEU A 499 13.07 -1.25 15.19
C LEU A 499 11.58 -1.36 15.45
N GLY A 500 11.14 -2.33 16.26
CA GLY A 500 9.72 -2.57 16.54
C GLY A 500 8.99 -3.13 15.34
N THR A 501 9.60 -4.09 14.65
CA THR A 501 9.05 -4.76 13.46
C THR A 501 8.93 -6.27 13.66
N ILE A 502 8.03 -6.91 12.92
CA ILE A 502 7.86 -8.36 12.86
C ILE A 502 8.22 -8.85 11.46
N THR A 503 9.08 -9.86 11.38
CA THR A 503 9.39 -10.60 10.16
C THR A 503 8.78 -12.00 10.24
N THR A 504 8.03 -12.40 9.22
CA THR A 504 7.46 -13.75 9.12
C THR A 504 8.45 -14.69 8.42
N TRP A 505 8.83 -15.78 9.06
CA TRP A 505 9.80 -16.73 8.54
C TRP A 505 9.31 -18.18 8.68
N ASN A 506 9.55 -19.03 7.68
CA ASN A 506 9.20 -20.45 7.73
C ASN A 506 10.36 -21.28 7.14
N PRO A 507 10.93 -22.26 7.87
CA PRO A 507 12.07 -23.05 7.41
C PRO A 507 11.73 -24.20 6.45
N ILE A 508 10.47 -24.64 6.40
CA ILE A 508 10.04 -25.83 5.64
C ILE A 508 9.36 -25.42 4.34
N TYR A 509 8.44 -24.47 4.44
CA TYR A 509 7.86 -23.75 3.33
C TYR A 509 8.15 -22.28 3.57
N PRO A 510 9.40 -21.82 3.41
CA PRO A 510 9.60 -20.40 3.20
C PRO A 510 8.69 -20.10 2.02
N GLY A 511 7.56 -19.40 2.27
CA GLY A 511 6.82 -18.81 1.17
C GLY A 511 7.85 -18.13 0.27
N PRO A 512 7.63 -18.04 -1.06
CA PRO A 512 8.69 -17.61 -1.94
C PRO A 512 9.33 -16.35 -1.35
N PRO A 513 10.68 -16.23 -1.33
CA PRO A 513 11.30 -15.00 -0.89
C PRO A 513 10.60 -13.86 -1.63
N LEU A 514 10.28 -12.74 -0.94
CA LEU A 514 9.48 -11.61 -1.48
C LEU A 514 9.67 -11.54 -3.00
N PRO A 515 8.67 -11.30 -3.86
CA PRO A 515 8.82 -11.50 -5.32
C PRO A 515 10.01 -10.75 -5.97
N ASP A 516 10.62 -9.82 -5.21
CA ASP A 516 11.97 -9.29 -5.44
C ASP A 516 12.84 -9.29 -4.15
N SER A 517 13.22 -10.44 -3.56
CA SER A 517 14.27 -10.48 -2.53
C SER A 517 15.60 -10.21 -3.23
N ILE A 518 16.16 -9.04 -2.98
CA ILE A 518 17.26 -8.43 -3.77
C ILE A 518 18.61 -9.06 -3.46
N LEU A 519 18.71 -9.81 -2.36
CA LEU A 519 19.94 -10.42 -1.92
C LEU A 519 19.85 -11.88 -2.30
N ASP A 520 20.77 -12.33 -3.17
CA ASP A 520 21.07 -13.75 -3.30
C ASP A 520 21.22 -14.26 -1.86
N GLU A 521 20.40 -15.22 -1.46
CA GLU A 521 20.40 -15.71 -0.08
C GLU A 521 21.80 -16.22 0.31
N ASP A 522 22.59 -16.64 -0.69
CA ASP A 522 23.99 -17.02 -0.55
C ASP A 522 24.99 -15.86 -0.43
N SER A 523 24.57 -14.62 -0.73
CA SER A 523 25.37 -13.39 -0.54
C SER A 523 25.25 -12.79 0.87
N LEU A 524 24.22 -13.15 1.64
CA LEU A 524 24.08 -12.74 3.03
C LEU A 524 24.75 -13.74 3.95
N GLU A 525 25.37 -13.20 5.01
CA GLU A 525 25.75 -14.05 6.14
C GLU A 525 24.50 -14.77 6.67
N LEU A 526 24.67 -16.02 7.07
CA LEU A 526 23.57 -16.86 7.55
C LEU A 526 22.72 -16.15 8.61
N GLN A 527 23.32 -15.30 9.45
CA GLN A 527 22.64 -14.54 10.51
C GLN A 527 21.67 -13.46 10.04
N ASP A 528 21.74 -13.08 8.76
CA ASP A 528 21.06 -11.93 8.17
C ASP A 528 20.00 -12.31 7.13
N ARG A 529 19.97 -13.58 6.71
CA ARG A 529 19.03 -14.12 5.70
C ARG A 529 17.56 -13.92 6.04
N TRP A 530 17.20 -13.85 7.32
CA TRP A 530 15.85 -13.53 7.77
C TRP A 530 15.34 -12.18 7.23
N MET A 531 16.22 -11.22 6.93
CA MET A 531 15.85 -9.92 6.37
C MET A 531 15.28 -9.98 4.95
N ASN A 532 15.44 -11.09 4.23
CA ASN A 532 14.85 -11.28 2.91
C ASN A 532 13.33 -11.57 2.93
N TYR A 533 12.75 -11.72 4.13
CA TYR A 533 11.36 -12.09 4.32
C TYR A 533 10.49 -10.89 4.70
N ALA A 534 9.17 -11.02 4.46
CA ALA A 534 8.20 -9.95 4.68
C ALA A 534 8.28 -9.40 6.12
N THR A 535 8.54 -8.10 6.23
CA THR A 535 8.74 -7.40 7.51
C THR A 535 7.80 -6.21 7.60
N LEU A 536 7.08 -6.09 8.73
CA LEU A 536 6.11 -5.02 8.98
C LEU A 536 6.34 -4.38 10.34
N PRO A 537 5.97 -3.10 10.56
CA PRO A 537 5.86 -2.54 11.90
C PRO A 537 4.97 -3.41 12.79
N VAL A 538 5.34 -3.58 14.07
CA VAL A 538 4.67 -4.49 15.01
C VAL A 538 3.16 -4.19 15.15
N GLY A 539 2.78 -2.91 15.09
CA GLY A 539 1.38 -2.47 15.11
C GLY A 539 0.60 -2.95 13.89
N ASP A 540 1.12 -2.65 12.70
CA ASP A 540 0.49 -2.99 11.43
C ASP A 540 0.33 -4.51 11.28
N PHE A 541 1.37 -5.27 11.68
CA PHE A 541 1.35 -6.73 11.66
C PHE A 541 0.19 -7.30 12.50
N PHE A 542 0.11 -6.91 13.79
CA PHE A 542 -0.94 -7.44 14.68
C PHE A 542 -2.33 -6.90 14.36
N ASP A 543 -2.45 -5.72 13.76
CA ASP A 543 -3.73 -5.22 13.24
C ASP A 543 -4.24 -6.04 12.06
N ILE A 544 -3.36 -6.49 11.16
CA ILE A 544 -3.70 -7.42 10.08
C ILE A 544 -4.19 -8.75 10.67
N CYS A 545 -3.46 -9.31 11.64
CA CYS A 545 -3.85 -10.55 12.30
C CYS A 545 -5.21 -10.43 13.01
N ARG A 546 -5.45 -9.31 13.72
CA ARG A 546 -6.73 -9.02 14.37
C ARG A 546 -7.88 -9.06 13.35
N ARG A 547 -7.73 -8.35 12.24
CA ARG A 547 -8.74 -8.31 11.18
C ARG A 547 -9.03 -9.68 10.58
N ARG A 548 -8.05 -10.57 10.47
CA ARG A 548 -8.27 -11.95 9.97
C ARG A 548 -9.17 -12.75 10.91
N TYR A 549 -8.98 -12.63 12.22
CA TYR A 549 -9.89 -13.21 13.19
C TYR A 549 -11.27 -12.56 13.14
N GLU A 550 -11.37 -11.23 13.18
CA GLU A 550 -12.66 -10.50 13.13
C GLU A 550 -13.49 -10.83 11.89
N LYS A 551 -12.84 -11.13 10.76
CA LYS A 551 -13.50 -11.52 9.50
C LYS A 551 -13.76 -13.03 9.37
N LEU A 552 -13.52 -13.83 10.41
CA LEU A 552 -13.63 -15.29 10.37
C LEU A 552 -12.75 -15.95 9.29
N ILE A 553 -11.72 -15.26 8.77
CA ILE A 553 -10.69 -15.87 7.92
C ILE A 553 -9.92 -16.89 8.77
N TRP A 554 -9.63 -16.50 10.01
CA TRP A 554 -9.01 -17.34 11.02
C TRP A 554 -10.02 -17.66 12.12
N ILE A 555 -10.17 -18.95 12.42
CA ILE A 555 -11.02 -19.43 13.49
C ILE A 555 -10.20 -20.34 14.41
N PRO A 556 -10.13 -20.08 15.72
CA PRO A 556 -9.53 -21.02 16.66
C PRO A 556 -10.32 -22.32 16.69
N VAL A 557 -9.64 -23.45 16.54
CA VAL A 557 -10.26 -24.77 16.62
C VAL A 557 -9.90 -25.42 17.95
N PRO A 558 -10.87 -25.98 18.69
CA PRO A 558 -10.57 -26.74 19.88
C PRO A 558 -9.77 -27.99 19.49
N GLY A 559 -8.65 -28.21 20.16
CA GLY A 559 -7.83 -29.40 19.93
C GLY A 559 -8.62 -30.65 20.30
N LEU A 560 -8.79 -31.57 19.35
CA LEU A 560 -9.34 -32.89 19.62
C LEU A 560 -8.42 -33.59 20.63
N LYS A 561 -8.99 -34.19 21.69
CA LYS A 561 -8.25 -34.77 22.83
C LYS A 561 -7.14 -35.76 22.48
N ASP A 562 -7.14 -36.31 21.27
CA ASP A 562 -6.19 -37.34 20.82
C ASP A 562 -5.11 -36.80 19.85
N ASN A 563 -5.26 -35.57 19.34
CA ASN A 563 -4.26 -34.90 18.50
C ASN A 563 -3.85 -33.60 19.18
N ASN A 564 -2.58 -33.51 19.58
CA ASN A 564 -1.94 -32.39 20.26
C ASN A 564 -1.94 -31.05 19.47
N SER A 565 -2.79 -30.90 18.45
CA SER A 565 -2.92 -29.74 17.58
C SER A 565 -4.20 -28.97 17.91
N ARG A 566 -4.09 -27.99 18.82
CA ARG A 566 -4.94 -26.80 18.77
C ARG A 566 -4.47 -25.95 17.60
N GLY A 567 -5.34 -25.68 16.65
CA GLY A 567 -5.01 -25.01 15.40
C GLY A 567 -5.83 -23.74 15.21
N THR A 568 -5.46 -22.96 14.21
CA THR A 568 -6.37 -22.01 13.58
C THR A 568 -6.84 -22.69 12.30
N ALA A 569 -8.14 -22.94 12.14
CA ALA A 569 -8.67 -23.39 10.86
C ALA A 569 -8.93 -22.18 9.99
N HIS A 570 -8.62 -22.35 8.71
CA HIS A 570 -9.20 -21.54 7.66
C HIS A 570 -10.67 -21.90 7.51
N HIS A 571 -11.56 -20.91 7.61
CA HIS A 571 -12.96 -21.13 7.28
C HIS A 571 -13.13 -21.22 5.76
N LEU A 572 -13.43 -22.43 5.26
CA LEU A 572 -13.84 -22.66 3.87
C LEU A 572 -15.28 -22.15 3.67
N ALA A 573 -15.47 -20.83 3.61
CA ALA A 573 -16.52 -20.33 2.74
C ALA A 573 -16.13 -20.77 1.33
N ARG A 574 -17.03 -21.42 0.59
CA ARG A 574 -16.77 -21.92 -0.78
C ARG A 574 -16.69 -20.78 -1.80
N ILE A 575 -15.94 -19.74 -1.48
CA ILE A 575 -15.28 -18.82 -2.39
C ILE A 575 -13.79 -18.92 -2.08
N MET A 576 -13.02 -19.25 -3.12
CA MET A 576 -11.57 -19.12 -3.21
C MET A 576 -10.75 -20.22 -2.54
N THR A 577 -10.93 -21.44 -3.01
CA THR A 577 -9.75 -22.23 -3.40
C THR A 577 -9.25 -21.69 -4.74
N ARG A 578 -8.02 -21.14 -4.73
CA ARG A 578 -7.38 -20.24 -5.71
C ARG A 578 -7.82 -18.78 -5.60
N GLY A 579 -7.00 -17.95 -4.94
CA GLY A 579 -7.06 -16.49 -5.06
C GLY A 579 -7.12 -15.66 -3.78
N PHE A 580 -7.22 -16.23 -2.57
CA PHE A 580 -7.22 -15.41 -1.33
C PHE A 580 -5.97 -15.57 -0.46
N GLU A 581 -5.21 -16.66 -0.59
CA GLU A 581 -3.89 -16.80 0.06
C GLU A 581 -2.79 -16.08 -0.74
N ASP A 582 -3.03 -15.87 -2.04
CA ASP A 582 -2.05 -15.41 -3.02
C ASP A 582 -2.13 -13.89 -3.31
N ASP A 583 -3.28 -13.26 -3.08
CA ASP A 583 -3.54 -11.84 -3.42
C ASP A 583 -2.80 -10.81 -2.53
N TYR A 584 -2.04 -11.28 -1.53
CA TYR A 584 -1.15 -10.41 -0.73
C TYR A 584 0.33 -10.82 -0.80
N LEU A 585 0.70 -11.93 -1.44
CA LEU A 585 2.11 -12.33 -1.53
C LEU A 585 2.58 -12.87 -2.88
N TYR A 586 1.80 -13.54 -3.72
CA TYR A 586 2.25 -13.98 -5.06
C TYR A 586 1.07 -14.20 -5.99
N SER A 587 1.08 -13.59 -7.18
CA SER A 587 0.30 -14.08 -8.31
C SER A 587 1.12 -15.17 -9.00
N ASP A 588 0.65 -16.42 -9.05
CA ASP A 588 1.19 -17.38 -10.00
C ASP A 588 0.10 -18.07 -10.82
N ASP A 589 0.27 -17.92 -12.13
CA ASP A 589 -0.27 -18.79 -13.17
C ASP A 589 0.44 -20.15 -13.08
N GLU A 590 -0.30 -21.24 -12.85
CA GLU A 590 0.19 -22.58 -13.18
C GLU A 590 -0.79 -23.32 -14.09
N TYR A 591 -0.34 -23.47 -15.35
CA TYR A 591 -0.20 -24.73 -16.08
C TYR A 591 -0.99 -25.93 -15.54
N ASP A 592 -2.02 -26.32 -16.29
CA ASP A 592 -2.55 -27.69 -16.24
C ASP A 592 -1.85 -28.53 -17.30
N MET A 593 -0.98 -29.43 -16.81
CA MET A 593 -0.43 -30.55 -17.57
C MET A 593 -1.38 -31.74 -17.43
N SER A 594 -2.24 -31.95 -18.42
CA SER A 594 -2.87 -33.25 -18.62
C SER A 594 -2.53 -33.78 -20.02
N GLU A 595 -1.68 -34.80 -20.04
CA GLU A 595 -1.43 -35.69 -21.16
C GLU A 595 -2.74 -36.34 -21.62
N ASP A 596 -3.00 -36.36 -22.92
CA ASP A 596 -3.64 -37.51 -23.56
C ASP A 596 -3.19 -37.59 -25.03
N GLU A 597 -2.60 -38.74 -25.37
CA GLU A 597 -2.13 -39.11 -26.70
C GLU A 597 -3.29 -39.31 -27.68
N SER A 598 -3.19 -38.81 -28.92
CA SER A 598 -3.38 -39.64 -30.13
C SER A 598 -3.15 -38.88 -31.44
N SER A 599 -2.47 -39.62 -32.32
CA SER A 599 -2.14 -39.48 -33.75
C SER A 599 -2.90 -38.49 -34.67
N ASP A 600 -2.11 -38.05 -35.65
CA ASP A 600 -2.36 -37.99 -37.11
C ASP A 600 -2.50 -36.61 -37.79
N GLY A 601 -1.65 -36.39 -38.79
CA GLY A 601 -2.11 -35.93 -40.12
C GLY A 601 -2.01 -34.45 -40.51
N SER A 602 -0.88 -34.07 -41.11
CA SER A 602 -0.75 -33.32 -42.39
C SER A 602 -1.43 -31.95 -42.66
N SER A 603 -0.58 -30.98 -43.03
CA SER A 603 -0.59 -30.11 -44.24
C SER A 603 -1.48 -28.85 -44.39
N SER A 604 -0.91 -27.89 -45.17
CA SER A 604 -1.41 -26.67 -45.87
C SER A 604 -1.71 -25.44 -45.01
N GLU A 605 -1.04 -24.29 -45.19
CA GLU A 605 -0.97 -23.29 -46.31
C GLU A 605 -2.13 -22.28 -46.34
N ASP A 606 -1.76 -21.00 -46.52
CA ASP A 606 -2.53 -19.81 -46.97
C ASP A 606 -3.52 -19.13 -45.98
N ALA A 607 -3.81 -17.82 -45.97
CA ALA A 607 -3.26 -16.59 -46.55
C ALA A 607 -4.02 -15.40 -45.90
N VAL A 608 -3.32 -14.30 -45.61
CA VAL A 608 -3.63 -12.88 -45.94
C VAL A 608 -5.09 -12.54 -46.33
N ASP A 609 -5.69 -11.56 -45.64
CA ASP A 609 -6.31 -10.39 -46.31
C ASP A 609 -6.59 -9.24 -45.32
N ASP A 610 -6.05 -8.08 -45.70
CA ASP A 610 -6.38 -6.73 -45.22
C ASP A 610 -7.74 -6.30 -45.82
N ASP A 611 -8.53 -5.51 -45.09
CA ASP A 611 -9.38 -4.51 -45.77
C ASP A 611 -9.73 -3.33 -44.86
N GLU A 612 -9.19 -2.17 -45.22
CA GLU A 612 -9.59 -0.84 -44.73
C GLU A 612 -10.91 -0.41 -45.39
N GLY A 613 -11.84 0.15 -44.60
CA GLY A 613 -13.12 0.64 -45.11
C GLY A 613 -13.63 1.87 -44.38
N ASN A 614 -13.16 3.04 -44.83
CA ASN A 614 -13.55 4.38 -44.41
C ASN A 614 -14.92 4.77 -45.03
N ILE A 615 -15.93 5.19 -44.24
CA ILE A 615 -17.12 5.89 -44.76
C ILE A 615 -17.55 7.03 -43.82
N SER A 616 -17.65 8.21 -44.41
CA SER A 616 -18.00 9.53 -43.88
C SER A 616 -19.52 9.80 -43.78
N ASN A 617 -19.87 10.68 -42.83
CA ASN A 617 -20.92 11.73 -42.85
C ASN A 617 -22.28 11.47 -43.54
N ILE A 618 -23.35 11.41 -42.73
CA ILE A 618 -24.67 11.94 -43.10
C ILE A 618 -25.19 12.83 -41.96
N GLU A 619 -25.71 13.98 -42.38
CA GLU A 619 -26.11 15.15 -41.61
C GLU A 619 -27.32 14.97 -40.69
N ILE A 620 -27.28 15.85 -39.69
CA ILE A 620 -28.31 16.30 -38.78
C ILE A 620 -29.43 17.00 -39.57
N ASP A 621 -30.69 16.63 -39.33
CA ASP A 621 -31.86 17.52 -39.18
C ASP A 621 -33.16 16.75 -39.43
N GLN A 622 -33.76 16.18 -38.37
CA GLN A 622 -35.22 16.18 -38.25
C GLN A 622 -35.71 15.78 -36.86
N LEU A 623 -36.54 16.67 -36.32
CA LEU A 623 -37.61 16.43 -35.34
C LEU A 623 -37.23 16.59 -33.85
N MET A 624 -36.89 17.84 -33.52
CA MET A 624 -37.53 18.52 -32.38
C MET A 624 -38.93 19.00 -32.83
N ALA A 625 -40.00 18.44 -32.27
CA ALA A 625 -41.30 19.10 -32.09
C ALA A 625 -42.27 18.22 -31.27
N ASP A 626 -43.07 18.91 -30.44
CA ASP A 626 -44.25 18.50 -29.66
C ASP A 626 -43.95 18.03 -28.20
N ALA A 627 -43.99 18.94 -27.22
CA ALA A 627 -45.17 19.43 -26.47
C ALA A 627 -45.60 18.43 -25.37
N GLY A 628 -45.88 18.79 -24.11
CA GLY A 628 -45.99 20.05 -23.37
C GLY A 628 -46.79 19.78 -22.07
N ALA A 629 -46.52 20.60 -21.05
CA ALA A 629 -47.42 21.06 -19.96
C ALA A 629 -48.02 20.11 -18.88
N ASP A 630 -47.84 20.58 -17.64
CA ASP A 630 -48.73 20.60 -16.46
C ASP A 630 -48.91 19.40 -15.51
N GLY A 631 -48.82 19.71 -14.20
CA GLY A 631 -49.55 18.98 -13.15
C GLY A 631 -48.95 19.01 -11.74
N GLN A 632 -49.15 20.09 -10.97
CA GLN A 632 -49.05 20.10 -9.49
C GLN A 632 -50.20 19.30 -8.85
N TYR A 633 -49.96 18.54 -7.77
CA TYR A 633 -50.81 18.23 -6.58
C TYR A 633 -50.04 17.19 -5.73
N ALA A 634 -50.14 17.01 -4.42
CA ALA A 634 -50.49 17.79 -3.25
C ALA A 634 -50.10 16.92 -2.02
N VAL A 635 -49.87 17.58 -0.89
CA VAL A 635 -49.49 17.04 0.41
C VAL A 635 -50.76 16.76 1.24
N GLU A 636 -50.78 15.62 1.96
CA GLU A 636 -51.55 15.21 3.16
C GLU A 636 -51.76 13.67 3.06
N GLU A 637 -51.30 12.80 3.97
CA GLU A 637 -51.77 12.63 5.35
C GLU A 637 -50.65 12.05 6.25
N LEU A 638 -50.26 12.80 7.27
CA LEU A 638 -49.59 12.33 8.48
C LEU A 638 -50.48 12.73 9.65
N ALA A 639 -51.33 11.82 10.14
CA ALA A 639 -51.94 11.92 11.46
C ALA A 639 -52.67 10.62 11.79
N ASN A 640 -52.02 9.69 12.50
CA ASN A 640 -52.70 8.94 13.56
C ASN A 640 -51.73 8.15 14.45
N ARG A 641 -51.62 8.65 15.70
CA ARG A 641 -51.38 7.94 16.98
C ARG A 641 -49.91 7.73 17.42
N PRO A 642 -49.66 7.49 18.74
CA PRO A 642 -49.42 8.54 19.73
C PRO A 642 -48.08 8.35 20.46
N ASP A 643 -47.62 9.41 21.11
CA ASP A 643 -46.47 9.38 22.04
C ASP A 643 -46.81 8.61 23.33
N PRO A 644 -45.86 7.87 23.93
CA PRO A 644 -45.57 8.18 25.32
C PRO A 644 -44.07 8.17 25.69
N SER A 645 -43.73 9.23 26.43
CA SER A 645 -42.60 9.41 27.34
C SER A 645 -42.60 8.45 28.57
N PRO A 646 -41.71 8.57 29.59
CA PRO A 646 -40.66 7.60 29.89
C PRO A 646 -40.75 7.01 31.31
N GLU A 647 -40.74 5.69 31.49
CA GLU A 647 -40.48 5.11 32.82
C GLU A 647 -39.62 3.85 32.77
N ALA A 648 -38.62 3.85 33.65
CA ALA A 648 -37.70 2.76 33.91
C ALA A 648 -38.45 1.55 34.52
N GLY A 649 -38.28 0.39 33.90
CA GLY A 649 -38.77 -0.89 34.40
C GLY A 649 -37.75 -1.98 34.16
N VAL A 650 -37.25 -2.56 35.24
CA VAL A 650 -36.37 -3.73 35.28
C VAL A 650 -36.98 -4.88 34.45
N ILE A 651 -36.30 -5.30 33.39
CA ILE A 651 -36.62 -6.55 32.68
C ILE A 651 -35.58 -7.58 33.11
N THR A 652 -36.00 -8.47 34.00
CA THR A 652 -35.40 -9.80 34.19
C THR A 652 -35.44 -10.54 32.86
N ALA A 653 -34.27 -10.77 32.27
CA ALA A 653 -34.12 -11.55 31.05
C ALA A 653 -34.55 -13.00 31.32
N HIS A 654 -35.77 -13.34 30.91
CA HIS A 654 -36.13 -14.71 30.63
C HIS A 654 -35.24 -15.20 29.48
N ARG A 655 -34.59 -16.34 29.69
CA ARG A 655 -34.01 -17.17 28.62
C ARG A 655 -35.12 -17.47 27.60
N ASN A 656 -35.15 -16.72 26.50
CA ASN A 656 -35.73 -17.20 25.26
C ASN A 656 -34.56 -17.72 24.42
N GLU A 657 -34.34 -19.02 24.49
CA GLU A 657 -33.62 -19.76 23.46
C GLU A 657 -34.49 -19.69 22.21
N GLU A 658 -34.25 -18.71 21.33
CA GLU A 658 -34.65 -18.88 19.93
C GLU A 658 -33.73 -19.97 19.36
N GLU A 659 -34.27 -21.19 19.24
CA GLU A 659 -33.68 -22.24 18.41
C GLU A 659 -33.68 -21.75 16.96
N TYR A 660 -32.50 -21.41 16.46
CA TYR A 660 -32.28 -21.13 15.05
C TYR A 660 -31.99 -22.47 14.35
N GLU A 661 -32.87 -22.85 13.42
CA GLU A 661 -32.73 -24.04 12.56
C GLU A 661 -31.43 -23.96 11.75
N THR A 662 -30.53 -24.91 11.98
CA THR A 662 -29.47 -25.25 11.04
C THR A 662 -30.08 -26.15 9.96
N ASP A 663 -29.71 -25.99 8.68
CA ASP A 663 -30.20 -26.84 7.56
C ASP A 663 -29.86 -28.34 7.72
N VAL A 664 -29.07 -28.70 8.74
CA VAL A 664 -28.72 -30.07 9.12
C VAL A 664 -29.15 -30.29 10.58
N ALA A 665 -30.03 -31.25 10.83
CA ALA A 665 -30.43 -31.63 12.18
C ALA A 665 -29.27 -32.38 12.88
N PHE A 666 -29.08 -32.18 14.19
CA PHE A 666 -28.03 -32.86 14.96
C PHE A 666 -28.15 -34.40 14.90
N GLU A 667 -29.34 -34.92 14.64
CA GLU A 667 -29.55 -36.35 14.41
C GLU A 667 -28.86 -36.86 13.13
N ASP A 668 -28.73 -36.01 12.10
CA ASP A 668 -28.20 -36.34 10.78
C ASP A 668 -26.67 -36.22 10.68
N VAL A 669 -26.02 -35.62 11.68
CA VAL A 669 -24.55 -35.54 11.76
C VAL A 669 -23.97 -36.92 12.12
N PRO A 670 -23.00 -37.47 11.35
CA PRO A 670 -22.35 -38.73 11.68
C PRO A 670 -21.81 -38.73 13.11
N ALA A 671 -21.94 -39.85 13.84
CA ALA A 671 -21.59 -39.93 15.27
C ALA A 671 -20.16 -39.46 15.60
N GLY A 672 -19.19 -39.66 14.67
CA GLY A 672 -17.81 -39.20 14.83
C GLY A 672 -17.58 -37.69 14.60
N MET A 673 -18.56 -36.96 14.07
CA MET A 673 -18.48 -35.52 13.78
C MET A 673 -19.37 -34.65 14.68
N LYS A 674 -20.19 -35.27 15.54
CA LYS A 674 -21.13 -34.55 16.42
C LYS A 674 -20.44 -33.56 17.37
N GLN A 675 -19.26 -33.92 17.90
CA GLN A 675 -18.49 -33.04 18.77
C GLN A 675 -17.98 -31.81 18.01
N MET A 676 -17.39 -32.03 16.83
CA MET A 676 -16.89 -30.95 15.97
C MET A 676 -18.02 -30.00 15.53
N TRP A 677 -19.19 -30.53 15.21
CA TRP A 677 -20.36 -29.72 14.87
C TRP A 677 -20.82 -28.83 16.04
N GLN A 678 -20.86 -29.38 17.26
CA GLN A 678 -21.21 -28.62 18.46
C GLN A 678 -20.16 -27.54 18.77
N ASP A 679 -18.88 -27.88 18.65
CA ASP A 679 -17.76 -26.95 18.89
C ASP A 679 -17.79 -25.77 17.89
N THR A 680 -18.09 -26.03 16.62
CA THR A 680 -18.25 -24.99 15.59
C THR A 680 -19.45 -24.08 15.89
N LYS A 681 -20.57 -24.66 16.35
CA LYS A 681 -21.78 -23.90 16.72
C LYS A 681 -21.51 -22.98 17.93
N ASP A 682 -20.81 -23.48 18.95
CA ASP A 682 -20.45 -22.69 20.13
C ASP A 682 -19.47 -21.56 19.78
N THR A 683 -18.51 -21.83 18.89
CA THR A 683 -17.59 -20.85 18.31
C THR A 683 -18.36 -19.71 17.63
N TYR A 684 -19.32 -20.03 16.76
CA TYR A 684 -20.16 -19.05 16.07
C TYR A 684 -20.90 -18.11 17.04
N TYR A 685 -21.48 -18.64 18.12
CA TYR A 685 -22.19 -17.81 19.10
C TYR A 685 -21.27 -16.86 19.87
N ILE A 686 -20.05 -17.28 20.19
CA ILE A 686 -19.06 -16.42 20.86
C ILE A 686 -18.64 -15.28 19.92
N TYR A 687 -18.40 -15.56 18.64
CA TYR A 687 -18.12 -14.53 17.65
C TYR A 687 -19.27 -13.52 17.56
N LYS A 688 -20.52 -14.00 17.43
CA LYS A 688 -21.70 -13.14 17.39
C LYS A 688 -21.82 -12.25 18.64
N ARG A 689 -21.51 -12.78 19.83
CA ARG A 689 -21.51 -12.02 21.09
C ARG A 689 -20.44 -10.93 21.12
N ASN A 690 -19.30 -11.16 20.48
CA ASN A 690 -18.22 -10.17 20.35
C ASN A 690 -18.48 -9.11 19.28
N GLY A 691 -19.61 -9.19 18.57
CA GLY A 691 -19.91 -8.31 17.42
C GLY A 691 -19.14 -8.71 16.17
N TRP A 692 -18.74 -9.98 16.07
CA TRP A 692 -18.04 -10.55 14.92
C TRP A 692 -18.87 -11.63 14.23
N PRO A 693 -18.72 -11.79 12.92
CA PRO A 693 -18.02 -10.89 12.01
C PRO A 693 -18.75 -9.55 11.87
N ALA A 694 -18.07 -8.52 11.38
CA ALA A 694 -18.69 -7.22 11.13
C ALA A 694 -19.91 -7.35 10.19
N ASP A 695 -20.80 -6.35 10.18
CA ASP A 695 -22.10 -6.38 9.50
C ASP A 695 -22.06 -6.66 7.96
N ASP A 696 -20.87 -6.81 7.37
CA ASP A 696 -20.59 -7.17 5.98
C ASP A 696 -20.47 -8.68 5.71
N TYR A 697 -20.77 -9.53 6.71
CA TYR A 697 -20.68 -10.99 6.59
C TYR A 697 -21.93 -11.67 6.03
N ASP A 698 -21.74 -12.48 5.00
CA ASP A 698 -22.81 -13.27 4.36
C ASP A 698 -23.16 -14.52 5.20
N ARG A 699 -24.23 -14.41 5.97
CA ARG A 699 -24.69 -15.43 6.93
C ARG A 699 -25.30 -16.68 6.27
N GLU A 700 -25.85 -16.59 5.06
CA GLU A 700 -26.40 -17.77 4.34
C GLU A 700 -25.30 -18.65 3.72
N ARG A 701 -24.07 -18.13 3.68
CA ARG A 701 -22.90 -18.80 3.09
C ARG A 701 -22.03 -19.56 4.11
N PHE A 702 -22.20 -19.25 5.40
CA PHE A 702 -21.64 -19.95 6.55
C PHE A 702 -22.54 -21.11 6.94
#